data_AF-A0A2E5X434-F1
#
_entry.id   AF-A0A2E5X434-F1
#
_cell.length_a   1.000
_cell.length_b   1.000
_cell.length_c   1.000
_cell.angle_alpha   90.00
_cell.angle_beta   90.00
_cell.angle_gamma   90.00
#
_symmetry.space_group_name_H-M   'P 1'
#
loop_
_entity.id
_entity.type
_entity.pdbx_description
1 polymer ?
#
loop_
_entity_poly.entity_id
_entity_poly.type
_entity_poly.pdbx_seq_one_letter_code
_entity_poly.pdbx_strand_id
1 'polypeptide(L)'
;MKRAPRLLLLAVAVYLALRGLILHTAFDTLCIPPYETHMGNIARVACLGWFGSWPGAPLDQFYDNCGLHLLTGLLATPLFALLGPSYLTLKLVPLLLGLGTLLLMWSVLDRHFNRTAANLAAFLFALGPPTLVKFSLLAMGNHFENLFFQMLCVWIFFRLHGSRRKEPWLALFGLVAGFSTFLYFGTPVMLAVLALVHIYIRGPRRIPRDALVVLGPLLVGLLPLAWIQMQTAGRVGGLVKHWSQNTGAAARLEELFINLLPRGGAYWALLPRAGVALEWVYLLLFATTYAVVLWSVVGALGTPPSDSEASREDARFSAVRALPFIGYLPAFVCFYAFTRFTFKPYGAPVEVGQFRYLVPHFCFASMVIGVGLAKLLGSVGQVQRITGRVLSLPVAGLMTVPLFLVDWSFGAVGVGSAYRGYDLHHYNNALMRDSHRDPVSGQPVWDMELLREQLDEFQAPERNGIARGVGHHLAGAQWIGGRQGRARDASSVLDLDAILGHFPTVDLHPGLARGAGNFLRRQARPGDKNPTGVTAQLEELARRAHPQAAHLVEGMCLAYGYPLARETKGQVRRAQALEGMIPGELRWAWVRGLGSACGRLLARGIASDVAVVEEVLPRIKPVDRDGLWAGIGRGVVFELGEAWTPAALLELVPPNQHTAALVGAGSALGEVFGEALARERLRAEPAATNTQTALEQGLASGLAPLVP
;
A
#
# COMPACT_ATOMS: atom_id res chain seq x y z
N MET A 1 18.06 -36.12 0.18
CA MET A 1 17.95 -34.64 0.03
C MET A 1 19.23 -34.00 0.56
N LYS A 2 19.89 -33.08 -0.17
CA LYS A 2 21.05 -32.34 0.38
C LYS A 2 20.55 -31.43 1.49
N ARG A 3 21.20 -31.44 2.67
CA ARG A 3 20.83 -30.54 3.79
C ARG A 3 20.87 -29.08 3.32
N ALA A 4 19.88 -28.29 3.74
CA ALA A 4 19.85 -26.87 3.45
C ALA A 4 21.15 -26.21 3.97
N PRO A 5 21.77 -25.32 3.19
CA PRO A 5 22.97 -24.61 3.62
C PRO A 5 22.70 -23.84 4.91
N ARG A 6 23.53 -24.06 5.94
CA ARG A 6 23.40 -23.36 7.24
C ARG A 6 23.37 -21.83 7.08
N LEU A 7 24.21 -21.28 6.19
CA LEU A 7 24.28 -19.84 5.95
C LEU A 7 23.05 -19.28 5.22
N LEU A 8 22.40 -20.07 4.36
CA LEU A 8 21.12 -19.67 3.77
C LEU A 8 20.03 -19.63 4.84
N LEU A 9 19.95 -20.66 5.69
CA LEU A 9 18.98 -20.69 6.79
C LEU A 9 19.19 -19.51 7.74
N LEU A 10 20.44 -19.16 8.03
CA LEU A 10 20.75 -17.97 8.83
C LEU A 10 20.32 -16.68 8.14
N ALA A 11 20.58 -16.51 6.83
CA ALA A 11 20.13 -15.32 6.09
C ALA A 11 18.60 -15.21 6.05
N VAL A 12 17.88 -16.34 5.93
CA VAL A 12 16.41 -16.39 6.02
C VAL A 12 15.95 -16.00 7.43
N ALA A 13 16.57 -16.55 8.48
CA ALA A 13 16.25 -16.20 9.86
C ALA A 13 16.50 -14.71 10.13
N VAL A 14 17.62 -14.15 9.67
CA VAL A 14 17.92 -12.71 9.77
C VAL A 14 16.89 -11.88 9.01
N TYR A 15 16.52 -12.28 7.79
CA TYR A 15 15.48 -11.61 7.01
C TYR A 15 14.17 -11.55 7.80
N LEU A 16 13.67 -12.71 8.25
CA LEU A 16 12.41 -12.82 8.96
C LEU A 16 12.43 -12.12 10.32
N ALA A 17 13.50 -12.28 11.10
CA ALA A 17 13.65 -11.66 12.41
C ALA A 17 13.67 -10.14 12.30
N LEU A 18 14.46 -9.57 11.37
CA LEU A 18 14.49 -8.13 11.19
C LEU A 18 13.12 -7.58 10.77
N ARG A 19 12.46 -8.18 9.76
CA ARG A 19 11.13 -7.73 9.32
C ARG A 19 10.09 -7.86 10.42
N GLY A 20 10.10 -9.01 11.11
CA GLY A 20 9.22 -9.29 12.23
C GLY A 20 9.38 -8.29 13.35
N LEU A 21 10.62 -7.97 13.75
CA LEU A 21 10.90 -6.94 14.75
C LEU A 21 10.39 -5.57 14.32
N ILE A 22 10.66 -5.12 13.09
CA ILE A 22 10.18 -3.81 12.63
C ILE A 22 8.64 -3.77 12.59
N LEU A 23 7.99 -4.81 12.06
CA LEU A 23 6.52 -4.91 12.08
C LEU A 23 5.95 -4.95 13.51
N HIS A 24 6.67 -5.56 14.44
CA HIS A 24 6.24 -5.68 15.81
C HIS A 24 6.38 -4.36 16.59
N THR A 25 7.48 -3.63 16.40
CA THR A 25 7.83 -2.47 17.24
C THR A 25 7.61 -1.12 16.57
N ALA A 26 7.65 -1.03 15.24
CA ALA A 26 7.69 0.23 14.49
C ALA A 26 6.66 0.27 13.33
N PHE A 27 5.53 -0.43 13.49
CA PHE A 27 4.56 -0.66 12.43
C PHE A 27 4.11 0.61 11.68
N ASP A 28 3.72 1.67 12.41
CA ASP A 28 3.23 2.92 11.82
C ASP A 28 4.25 3.57 10.87
N THR A 29 5.55 3.40 11.13
CA THR A 29 6.63 3.95 10.28
C THR A 29 6.68 3.31 8.89
N LEU A 30 5.98 2.19 8.71
CA LEU A 30 5.88 1.43 7.49
C LEU A 30 4.48 1.49 6.87
N CYS A 31 3.58 2.34 7.35
CA CYS A 31 2.23 2.41 6.82
C CYS A 31 2.09 3.51 5.76
N ILE A 32 1.48 3.14 4.63
CA ILE A 32 0.99 4.09 3.62
C ILE A 32 -0.46 3.73 3.28
N PRO A 33 -1.39 3.97 4.22
CA PRO A 33 -2.73 3.41 4.14
C PRO A 33 -3.48 3.68 2.83
N PRO A 34 -3.46 4.89 2.24
CA PRO A 34 -4.18 5.15 0.99
C PRO A 34 -3.84 4.22 -0.18
N TYR A 35 -2.62 3.67 -0.20
CA TYR A 35 -2.23 2.66 -1.19
C TYR A 35 -2.50 1.26 -0.66
N GLU A 36 -2.09 0.95 0.56
CA GLU A 36 -2.13 -0.43 1.08
C GLU A 36 -3.53 -0.93 1.41
N THR A 37 -4.38 -0.09 2.02
CA THR A 37 -5.75 -0.51 2.36
C THR A 37 -6.60 -0.74 1.11
N HIS A 38 -6.19 -0.22 -0.06
CA HIS A 38 -6.83 -0.57 -1.33
C HIS A 38 -6.65 -2.06 -1.65
N MET A 39 -5.45 -2.61 -1.45
CA MET A 39 -5.19 -4.05 -1.59
C MET A 39 -5.92 -4.85 -0.51
N GLY A 40 -5.98 -4.30 0.69
CA GLY A 40 -6.83 -4.80 1.77
C GLY A 40 -8.31 -4.90 1.40
N ASN A 41 -8.84 -3.88 0.71
CA ASN A 41 -10.22 -3.87 0.26
C ASN A 41 -10.48 -4.95 -0.78
N ILE A 42 -9.56 -5.15 -1.73
CA ILE A 42 -9.63 -6.27 -2.69
C ILE A 42 -9.71 -7.59 -1.94
N ALA A 43 -8.83 -7.80 -0.95
CA ALA A 43 -8.81 -9.01 -0.15
C ALA A 43 -10.11 -9.22 0.64
N ARG A 44 -10.63 -8.16 1.30
CA ARG A 44 -11.89 -8.21 2.05
C ARG A 44 -13.07 -8.52 1.13
N VAL A 45 -13.19 -7.83 0.01
CA VAL A 45 -14.26 -8.05 -0.98
C VAL A 45 -14.15 -9.45 -1.59
N ALA A 46 -12.95 -9.92 -1.91
CA ALA A 46 -12.73 -11.28 -2.39
C ALA A 46 -13.08 -12.32 -1.31
N CYS A 47 -12.81 -12.07 -0.02
CA CYS A 47 -13.28 -12.94 1.06
C CYS A 47 -14.81 -13.02 1.11
N LEU A 48 -15.49 -11.88 0.95
CA LEU A 48 -16.96 -11.83 0.94
C LEU A 48 -17.58 -12.50 -0.30
N GLY A 49 -16.89 -12.50 -1.44
CA GLY A 49 -17.35 -13.17 -2.67
C GLY A 49 -16.98 -14.65 -2.73
N TRP A 50 -15.70 -14.99 -2.64
CA TRP A 50 -15.21 -16.37 -2.81
C TRP A 50 -15.61 -17.30 -1.66
N PHE A 51 -15.79 -16.76 -0.46
CA PHE A 51 -16.22 -17.53 0.71
C PHE A 51 -17.59 -17.10 1.24
N GLY A 52 -18.26 -16.16 0.56
CA GLY A 52 -19.59 -15.67 0.93
C GLY A 52 -20.55 -15.67 -0.25
N SER A 53 -21.60 -14.86 -0.18
CA SER A 53 -22.75 -14.90 -1.10
C SER A 53 -22.69 -13.88 -2.26
N TRP A 54 -21.58 -13.15 -2.44
CA TRP A 54 -21.53 -12.06 -3.42
C TRP A 54 -21.18 -12.58 -4.84
N PRO A 55 -21.97 -12.24 -5.88
CA PRO A 55 -21.74 -12.64 -7.29
C PRO A 55 -20.38 -12.29 -7.94
N GLY A 56 -19.49 -11.53 -7.30
CA GLY A 56 -18.10 -11.39 -7.72
C GLY A 56 -17.53 -9.99 -7.49
N ALA A 57 -16.28 -9.92 -7.06
CA ALA A 57 -15.54 -8.65 -6.97
C ALA A 57 -15.30 -8.09 -8.39
N PRO A 58 -15.62 -6.82 -8.70
CA PRO A 58 -15.32 -6.23 -10.00
C PRO A 58 -13.81 -5.96 -10.12
N LEU A 59 -13.04 -7.01 -10.41
CA LEU A 59 -11.56 -7.02 -10.37
C LEU A 59 -10.94 -5.99 -11.33
N ASP A 60 -11.65 -5.65 -12.39
CA ASP A 60 -11.28 -4.65 -13.39
C ASP A 60 -11.22 -3.22 -12.80
N GLN A 61 -12.05 -2.90 -11.81
CA GLN A 61 -12.07 -1.59 -11.15
C GLN A 61 -10.78 -1.30 -10.38
N PHE A 62 -10.14 -2.35 -9.85
CA PHE A 62 -8.92 -2.24 -9.05
C PHE A 62 -7.64 -2.17 -9.87
N TYR A 63 -7.72 -2.33 -11.19
CA TYR A 63 -6.53 -2.20 -12.03
C TYR A 63 -6.19 -0.73 -12.24
N ASP A 64 -5.30 -0.14 -11.43
CA ASP A 64 -4.90 1.25 -11.67
C ASP A 64 -4.02 1.38 -12.92
N ASN A 65 -2.74 1.08 -12.73
CA ASN A 65 -1.67 1.25 -13.71
C ASN A 65 -0.79 0.00 -13.81
N CYS A 66 -1.05 -1.04 -13.03
CA CYS A 66 -0.29 -2.28 -13.03
C CYS A 66 -1.11 -3.40 -12.38
N GLY A 67 -0.91 -4.65 -12.83
CA GLY A 67 -1.68 -5.80 -12.34
C GLY A 67 -1.36 -6.21 -10.90
N LEU A 68 -0.33 -5.61 -10.29
CA LEU A 68 0.16 -6.03 -8.99
C LEU A 68 -0.71 -5.59 -7.81
N HIS A 69 -1.45 -4.48 -7.89
CA HIS A 69 -2.44 -4.14 -6.85
C HIS A 69 -3.46 -5.27 -6.70
N LEU A 70 -4.04 -5.68 -7.84
CA LEU A 70 -4.95 -6.81 -7.92
C LEU A 70 -4.32 -8.08 -7.36
N LEU A 71 -3.15 -8.48 -7.87
CA LEU A 71 -2.48 -9.69 -7.40
C LEU A 71 -2.21 -9.68 -5.89
N THR A 72 -1.76 -8.54 -5.34
CA THR A 72 -1.44 -8.41 -3.91
C THR A 72 -2.69 -8.60 -3.05
N GLY A 73 -3.81 -7.99 -3.46
CA GLY A 73 -5.11 -8.19 -2.81
C GLY A 73 -5.56 -9.66 -2.86
N LEU A 74 -5.47 -10.30 -4.03
CA LEU A 74 -5.86 -11.71 -4.19
C LEU A 74 -4.96 -12.66 -3.39
N LEU A 75 -3.66 -12.36 -3.26
CA LEU A 75 -2.74 -13.12 -2.41
C LEU A 75 -2.99 -12.89 -0.91
N ALA A 76 -3.52 -11.72 -0.53
CA ALA A 76 -3.92 -11.44 0.84
C ALA A 76 -5.23 -12.12 1.23
N THR A 77 -6.14 -12.42 0.29
CA THR A 77 -7.41 -13.11 0.54
C THR A 77 -7.28 -14.40 1.37
N PRO A 78 -6.46 -15.40 0.99
CA PRO A 78 -6.29 -16.60 1.82
C PRO A 78 -5.64 -16.30 3.18
N LEU A 79 -4.81 -15.27 3.28
CA LEU A 79 -4.22 -14.85 4.55
C LEU A 79 -5.24 -14.19 5.48
N PHE A 80 -6.14 -13.37 4.94
CA PHE A 80 -7.26 -12.78 5.67
C PHE A 80 -8.22 -13.85 6.18
N ALA A 81 -8.50 -14.87 5.37
CA ALA A 81 -9.34 -15.99 5.78
C ALA A 81 -8.69 -16.81 6.93
N LEU A 82 -7.36 -17.00 6.88
CA LEU A 82 -6.64 -17.82 7.86
C LEU A 82 -6.29 -17.08 9.17
N LEU A 83 -5.87 -15.81 9.07
CA LEU A 83 -5.28 -15.04 10.16
C LEU A 83 -6.13 -13.83 10.58
N GLY A 84 -7.27 -13.62 9.93
CA GLY A 84 -8.12 -12.44 10.11
C GLY A 84 -7.67 -11.23 9.27
N PRO A 85 -8.59 -10.28 9.00
CA PRO A 85 -8.36 -9.14 8.11
C PRO A 85 -7.64 -8.00 8.83
N SER A 86 -6.43 -8.25 9.33
CA SER A 86 -5.59 -7.24 10.00
C SER A 86 -4.58 -6.60 9.03
N TYR A 87 -4.09 -5.40 9.36
CA TYR A 87 -3.07 -4.73 8.55
C TYR A 87 -1.74 -5.49 8.63
N LEU A 88 -1.43 -6.10 9.79
CA LEU A 88 -0.30 -7.03 9.89
C LEU A 88 -0.43 -8.21 8.92
N THR A 89 -1.62 -8.81 8.80
CA THR A 89 -1.87 -9.91 7.85
C THR A 89 -1.59 -9.48 6.41
N LEU A 90 -2.02 -8.28 6.02
CA LEU A 90 -1.77 -7.74 4.68
C LEU A 90 -0.25 -7.60 4.40
N LYS A 91 0.54 -7.23 5.41
CA LYS A 91 2.01 -7.08 5.31
C LYS A 91 2.75 -8.39 5.09
N LEU A 92 2.11 -9.53 5.34
CA LEU A 92 2.72 -10.83 5.10
C LEU A 92 2.91 -11.11 3.60
N VAL A 93 2.09 -10.52 2.71
CA VAL A 93 2.24 -10.71 1.25
C VAL A 93 3.61 -10.24 0.74
N PRO A 94 4.00 -8.96 0.87
CA PRO A 94 5.32 -8.50 0.42
C PRO A 94 6.47 -9.16 1.18
N LEU A 95 6.28 -9.53 2.46
CA LEU A 95 7.28 -10.27 3.25
C LEU A 95 7.55 -11.65 2.66
N LEU A 96 6.51 -12.40 2.31
CA LEU A 96 6.64 -13.74 1.71
C LEU A 96 7.22 -13.68 0.30
N LEU A 97 6.82 -12.70 -0.50
CA LEU A 97 7.37 -12.49 -1.85
C LEU A 97 8.83 -12.02 -1.81
N GLY A 98 9.20 -11.22 -0.81
CA GLY A 98 10.59 -10.86 -0.56
C GLY A 98 11.45 -12.04 -0.11
N LEU A 99 10.91 -12.92 0.74
CA LEU A 99 11.57 -14.18 1.06
C LEU A 99 11.75 -15.06 -0.19
N GLY A 100 10.71 -15.19 -1.02
CA GLY A 100 10.79 -15.89 -2.30
C GLY A 100 11.87 -15.32 -3.22
N THR A 101 11.98 -13.99 -3.30
CA THR A 101 13.04 -13.29 -4.05
C THR A 101 14.42 -13.66 -3.53
N LEU A 102 14.64 -13.63 -2.22
CA LEU A 102 15.91 -14.03 -1.59
C LEU A 102 16.30 -15.46 -1.98
N LEU A 103 15.34 -16.40 -1.92
CA LEU A 103 15.56 -17.81 -2.25
C LEU A 103 15.88 -18.02 -3.74
N LEU A 104 15.15 -17.34 -4.65
CA LEU A 104 15.41 -17.40 -6.08
C LEU A 104 16.79 -16.82 -6.42
N MET A 105 17.12 -15.65 -5.87
CA MET A 105 18.42 -15.00 -6.03
C MET A 105 19.55 -15.91 -5.55
N TRP A 106 19.44 -16.44 -4.33
CA TRP A 106 20.45 -17.35 -3.77
C TRP A 106 20.58 -18.61 -4.65
N SER A 107 19.47 -19.18 -5.12
CA SER A 107 19.49 -20.36 -5.99
C SER A 107 20.19 -20.10 -7.32
N VAL A 108 20.02 -18.93 -7.92
CA VAL A 108 20.73 -18.56 -9.17
C VAL A 108 22.22 -18.46 -8.90
N LEU A 109 22.62 -17.75 -7.85
CA LEU A 109 24.02 -17.51 -7.53
C LEU A 109 24.76 -18.77 -7.08
N ASP A 110 24.13 -19.62 -6.27
CA ASP A 110 24.72 -20.86 -5.77
C ASP A 110 25.02 -21.84 -6.91
N ARG A 111 24.07 -21.95 -7.85
CA ARG A 111 24.16 -22.88 -8.97
C ARG A 111 25.10 -22.40 -10.07
N HIS A 112 25.09 -21.11 -10.39
CA HIS A 112 25.77 -20.59 -11.59
C HIS A 112 27.00 -19.74 -11.29
N PHE A 113 27.29 -19.40 -10.03
CA PHE A 113 28.50 -18.71 -9.66
C PHE A 113 29.25 -19.54 -8.62
N ASN A 114 28.98 -19.32 -7.34
CA ASN A 114 29.50 -20.12 -6.25
C ASN A 114 28.72 -19.84 -4.95
N ARG A 115 28.92 -20.72 -3.96
CA ARG A 115 28.30 -20.66 -2.63
C ARG A 115 28.57 -19.33 -1.91
N THR A 116 29.78 -18.80 -2.03
CA THR A 116 30.20 -17.56 -1.35
C THR A 116 29.42 -16.36 -1.88
N ALA A 117 29.31 -16.23 -3.21
CA ALA A 117 28.53 -15.17 -3.85
C ALA A 117 27.06 -15.23 -3.44
N ALA A 118 26.49 -16.43 -3.42
CA ALA A 118 25.10 -16.65 -3.01
C ALA A 118 24.85 -16.23 -1.56
N ASN A 119 25.71 -16.64 -0.63
CA ASN A 119 25.57 -16.29 0.78
C ASN A 119 25.76 -14.78 1.01
N LEU A 120 26.78 -14.17 0.41
CA LEU A 120 27.02 -12.72 0.54
C LEU A 120 25.84 -11.92 0.01
N ALA A 121 25.33 -12.25 -1.18
CA ALA A 121 24.15 -11.59 -1.75
C ALA A 121 22.90 -11.81 -0.89
N ALA A 122 22.69 -13.01 -0.35
CA ALA A 122 21.55 -13.31 0.52
C ALA A 122 21.59 -12.49 1.81
N PHE A 123 22.74 -12.35 2.48
CA PHE A 123 22.86 -11.47 3.64
C PHE A 123 22.70 -9.99 3.27
N LEU A 124 23.25 -9.56 2.13
CA LEU A 124 23.11 -8.18 1.64
C LEU A 124 21.64 -7.84 1.35
N PHE A 125 20.89 -8.76 0.77
CA PHE A 125 19.46 -8.60 0.53
C PHE A 125 18.65 -8.69 1.83
N ALA A 126 19.03 -9.63 2.71
CA ALA A 126 18.40 -9.81 4.00
C ALA A 126 18.51 -8.55 4.84
N LEU A 127 19.67 -7.90 4.90
CA LEU A 127 19.81 -6.69 5.71
C LEU A 127 19.45 -5.46 4.88
N GLY A 128 19.95 -5.34 3.65
CA GLY A 128 19.52 -4.38 2.64
C GLY A 128 19.73 -2.91 3.00
N PRO A 129 19.72 -1.99 2.03
CA PRO A 129 19.52 -0.58 2.37
C PRO A 129 18.10 -0.36 2.96
N PRO A 130 17.88 0.68 3.78
CA PRO A 130 16.58 1.02 4.34
C PRO A 130 15.43 1.03 3.33
N THR A 131 15.66 1.55 2.12
CA THR A 131 14.69 1.49 1.01
C THR A 131 14.24 0.06 0.71
N LEU A 132 15.18 -0.88 0.55
CA LEU A 132 14.85 -2.28 0.26
C LEU A 132 14.09 -2.92 1.43
N VAL A 133 14.48 -2.62 2.68
CA VAL A 133 13.82 -3.16 3.87
C VAL A 133 12.38 -2.65 3.99
N LYS A 134 12.17 -1.33 3.91
CA LYS A 134 10.83 -0.75 4.01
C LYS A 134 9.91 -1.26 2.90
N PHE A 135 10.39 -1.34 1.65
CA PHE A 135 9.56 -1.88 0.55
C PHE A 135 9.27 -3.37 0.67
N SER A 136 10.11 -4.15 1.38
CA SER A 136 9.80 -5.56 1.68
C SER A 136 8.63 -5.72 2.66
N LEU A 137 8.17 -4.61 3.24
CA LEU A 137 7.09 -4.53 4.21
C LEU A 137 5.96 -3.59 3.75
N LEU A 138 5.96 -3.13 2.50
CA LEU A 138 4.90 -2.27 1.95
C LEU A 138 4.05 -3.08 0.99
N ALA A 139 2.80 -3.33 1.35
CA ALA A 139 1.81 -4.02 0.52
C ALA A 139 1.18 -3.05 -0.48
N MET A 140 2.04 -2.37 -1.25
CA MET A 140 1.64 -1.38 -2.25
C MET A 140 1.35 -1.99 -3.62
N GLY A 141 1.66 -3.27 -3.84
CA GLY A 141 1.34 -3.96 -5.08
C GLY A 141 2.04 -3.35 -6.30
N ASN A 142 3.33 -3.03 -6.19
CA ASN A 142 4.12 -2.48 -7.30
C ASN A 142 5.64 -2.54 -7.05
N HIS A 143 6.11 -3.22 -5.99
CA HIS A 143 7.51 -3.17 -5.56
C HIS A 143 8.10 -4.56 -5.39
N PHE A 144 7.93 -5.17 -4.21
CA PHE A 144 8.50 -6.49 -3.93
C PHE A 144 7.81 -7.63 -4.67
N GLU A 145 6.55 -7.43 -4.98
CA GLU A 145 5.77 -8.35 -5.79
C GLU A 145 6.34 -8.36 -7.21
N ASN A 146 6.59 -7.19 -7.81
CA ASN A 146 7.29 -7.07 -9.08
C ASN A 146 8.68 -7.74 -9.01
N LEU A 147 9.44 -7.45 -7.96
CA LEU A 147 10.78 -7.97 -7.80
C LEU A 147 10.82 -9.50 -7.78
N PHE A 148 9.86 -10.14 -7.13
CA PHE A 148 9.72 -11.60 -7.13
C PHE A 148 9.53 -12.15 -8.54
N PHE A 149 8.60 -11.60 -9.34
CA PHE A 149 8.35 -12.07 -10.70
C PHE A 149 9.50 -11.76 -11.67
N GLN A 150 10.19 -10.63 -11.49
CA GLN A 150 11.43 -10.34 -12.21
C GLN A 150 12.52 -11.35 -11.89
N MET A 151 12.73 -11.66 -10.62
CA MET A 151 13.71 -12.66 -10.21
C MET A 151 13.31 -14.07 -10.64
N LEU A 152 12.01 -14.37 -10.73
CA LEU A 152 11.49 -15.63 -11.28
C LEU A 152 11.82 -15.75 -12.78
N CYS A 153 11.60 -14.70 -13.57
CA CYS A 153 12.03 -14.63 -14.98
C CYS A 153 13.54 -14.91 -15.11
N VAL A 154 14.37 -14.26 -14.29
CA VAL A 154 15.83 -14.48 -14.29
C VAL A 154 16.17 -15.92 -13.89
N TRP A 155 15.52 -16.48 -12.86
CA TRP A 155 15.75 -17.87 -12.46
C TRP A 155 15.39 -18.87 -13.57
N ILE A 156 14.22 -18.69 -14.22
CA ILE A 156 13.80 -19.51 -15.37
C ILE A 156 14.79 -19.37 -16.52
N PHE A 157 15.25 -18.15 -16.80
CA PHE A 157 16.24 -17.87 -17.85
C PHE A 157 17.55 -18.64 -17.62
N PHE A 158 18.05 -18.66 -16.38
CA PHE A 158 19.25 -19.43 -16.04
C PHE A 158 19.00 -20.94 -16.10
N ARG A 159 17.80 -21.41 -15.74
CA ARG A 159 17.38 -22.82 -15.92
C ARG A 159 17.33 -23.21 -17.39
N LEU A 160 16.77 -22.36 -18.25
CA LEU A 160 16.75 -22.53 -19.70
C LEU A 160 18.17 -22.76 -20.22
N HIS A 161 19.09 -21.85 -19.93
CA HIS A 161 20.45 -21.95 -20.45
C HIS A 161 21.29 -23.05 -19.78
N GLY A 162 20.96 -23.49 -18.56
CA GLY A 162 21.61 -24.62 -17.90
C GLY A 162 20.99 -26.01 -18.15
N SER A 163 19.90 -26.12 -18.92
CA SER A 163 19.20 -27.39 -19.16
C SER A 163 19.50 -27.98 -20.54
N ARG A 164 19.42 -29.31 -20.69
CA ARG A 164 19.55 -29.99 -22.00
C ARG A 164 18.33 -29.77 -22.90
N ARG A 165 17.12 -29.85 -22.34
CA ARG A 165 15.86 -29.56 -23.05
C ARG A 165 15.51 -28.09 -22.87
N LYS A 166 15.51 -27.31 -23.96
CA LYS A 166 15.29 -25.85 -23.91
C LYS A 166 13.82 -25.46 -24.04
N GLU A 167 13.05 -26.17 -24.86
CA GLU A 167 11.69 -25.78 -25.26
C GLU A 167 10.70 -25.59 -24.08
N PRO A 168 10.60 -26.50 -23.07
CA PRO A 168 9.70 -26.28 -21.94
C PRO A 168 10.05 -25.04 -21.13
N TRP A 169 11.35 -24.74 -20.99
CA TRP A 169 11.81 -23.55 -20.28
C TRP A 169 11.63 -22.27 -21.09
N LEU A 170 11.73 -22.33 -22.42
CA LEU A 170 11.35 -21.21 -23.30
C LEU A 170 9.86 -20.89 -23.16
N ALA A 171 9.00 -21.92 -23.20
CA ALA A 171 7.57 -21.74 -23.04
C ALA A 171 7.22 -21.17 -21.66
N LEU A 172 7.77 -21.73 -20.59
CA LEU A 172 7.58 -21.22 -19.23
C LEU A 172 8.13 -19.79 -19.07
N PHE A 173 9.29 -19.48 -19.67
CA PHE A 173 9.84 -18.12 -19.69
C PHE A 173 8.88 -17.15 -20.38
N GLY A 174 8.34 -17.50 -21.56
CA GLY A 174 7.36 -16.69 -22.27
C GLY A 174 6.14 -16.39 -21.39
N LEU A 175 5.53 -17.43 -20.82
CA LEU A 175 4.38 -17.29 -19.93
C LEU A 175 4.65 -16.33 -18.75
N VAL A 176 5.76 -16.55 -18.03
CA VAL A 176 6.09 -15.73 -16.85
C VAL A 176 6.52 -14.32 -17.26
N ALA A 177 7.21 -14.15 -18.40
CA ALA A 177 7.58 -12.83 -18.91
C ALA A 177 6.34 -12.00 -19.31
N GLY A 178 5.35 -12.62 -19.96
CA GLY A 178 4.08 -11.99 -20.30
C GLY A 178 3.32 -11.58 -19.04
N PHE A 179 3.19 -12.51 -18.10
CA PHE A 179 2.52 -12.24 -16.83
C PHE A 179 3.25 -11.16 -16.00
N SER A 180 4.58 -11.22 -15.91
CA SER A 180 5.39 -10.20 -15.23
C SER A 180 5.30 -8.82 -15.89
N THR A 181 5.02 -8.75 -17.20
CA THR A 181 4.79 -7.49 -17.91
C THR A 181 3.42 -6.91 -17.60
N PHE A 182 2.39 -7.76 -17.53
CA PHE A 182 1.07 -7.37 -17.02
C PHE A 182 1.16 -6.82 -15.58
N LEU A 183 1.93 -7.50 -14.73
CA LEU A 183 2.13 -7.13 -13.35
C LEU A 183 2.87 -5.79 -13.21
N TYR A 184 3.90 -5.52 -14.02
CA TYR A 184 4.67 -4.28 -13.92
C TYR A 184 5.30 -3.85 -15.24
N PHE A 185 5.03 -2.60 -15.65
CA PHE A 185 5.53 -2.05 -16.91
C PHE A 185 7.02 -1.74 -16.96
N GLY A 186 7.76 -1.83 -15.85
CA GLY A 186 9.22 -1.77 -15.88
C GLY A 186 9.89 -3.12 -16.14
N THR A 187 9.14 -4.23 -16.16
CA THR A 187 9.64 -5.56 -16.52
C THR A 187 10.31 -5.62 -17.91
N PRO A 188 9.79 -4.95 -18.96
CA PRO A 188 10.44 -4.88 -20.28
C PRO A 188 11.90 -4.43 -20.26
N VAL A 189 12.30 -3.56 -19.32
CA VAL A 189 13.71 -3.12 -19.19
C VAL A 189 14.61 -4.33 -18.87
N MET A 190 14.20 -5.19 -17.95
CA MET A 190 14.92 -6.42 -17.63
C MET A 190 14.83 -7.43 -18.78
N LEU A 191 13.65 -7.61 -19.38
CA LEU A 191 13.48 -8.54 -20.50
C LEU A 191 14.33 -8.15 -21.72
N ALA A 192 14.55 -6.85 -21.97
CA ALA A 192 15.44 -6.39 -23.03
C ALA A 192 16.89 -6.84 -22.78
N VAL A 193 17.38 -6.72 -21.55
CA VAL A 193 18.71 -7.24 -21.17
C VAL A 193 18.79 -8.75 -21.35
N LEU A 194 17.79 -9.50 -20.89
CA LEU A 194 17.73 -10.96 -21.06
C LEU A 194 17.66 -11.36 -22.54
N ALA A 195 16.94 -10.62 -23.37
CA ALA A 195 16.86 -10.86 -24.82
C ALA A 195 18.21 -10.67 -25.50
N LEU A 196 18.96 -9.61 -25.17
CA LEU A 196 20.31 -9.40 -25.70
C LEU A 196 21.26 -10.53 -25.29
N VAL A 197 21.19 -10.98 -24.04
CA VAL A 197 21.96 -12.13 -23.53
C VAL A 197 21.56 -13.41 -24.29
N HIS A 198 20.27 -13.63 -24.51
CA HIS A 198 19.75 -14.79 -25.24
C HIS A 198 20.25 -14.81 -26.69
N ILE A 199 20.15 -13.67 -27.38
CA ILE A 199 20.63 -13.48 -28.76
C ILE A 199 22.12 -13.80 -28.85
N TYR A 200 22.92 -13.32 -27.89
CA TYR A 200 24.35 -13.63 -27.83
C TYR A 200 24.61 -15.14 -27.67
N ILE A 201 23.91 -15.81 -26.74
CA ILE A 201 24.13 -17.23 -26.46
C ILE A 201 23.71 -18.11 -27.64
N ARG A 202 22.48 -17.93 -28.13
CA ARG A 202 21.84 -18.78 -29.15
C ARG A 202 22.27 -18.44 -30.58
N GLY A 203 22.70 -17.19 -30.80
CA GLY A 203 23.03 -16.65 -32.12
C GLY A 203 21.79 -16.32 -32.97
N PRO A 204 21.91 -15.39 -33.93
CA PRO A 204 20.77 -14.80 -34.65
C PRO A 204 19.93 -15.81 -35.44
N ARG A 205 20.53 -16.93 -35.88
CA ARG A 205 19.83 -17.97 -36.68
C ARG A 205 18.81 -18.77 -35.87
N ARG A 206 19.02 -18.95 -34.56
CA ARG A 206 18.11 -19.74 -33.70
C ARG A 206 16.96 -18.91 -33.14
N ILE A 207 17.10 -17.59 -33.15
CA ILE A 207 16.12 -16.66 -32.57
C ILE A 207 14.74 -16.76 -33.19
N PRO A 208 14.54 -16.89 -34.52
CA PRO A 208 13.21 -17.06 -35.07
C PRO A 208 12.49 -18.30 -34.53
N ARG A 209 13.21 -19.43 -34.37
CA ARG A 209 12.64 -20.66 -33.80
C ARG A 209 12.31 -20.49 -32.32
N ASP A 210 13.23 -19.93 -31.54
CA ASP A 210 13.01 -19.71 -30.11
C ASP A 210 11.84 -18.71 -29.89
N ALA A 211 11.72 -17.69 -30.75
CA ALA A 211 10.63 -16.73 -30.74
C ALA A 211 9.27 -17.39 -31.01
N LEU A 212 9.18 -18.33 -31.96
CA LEU A 212 7.94 -19.09 -32.19
C LEU A 212 7.49 -19.89 -30.97
N VAL A 213 8.43 -20.47 -30.21
CA VAL A 213 8.13 -21.21 -28.98
C VAL A 213 7.68 -20.27 -27.85
N VAL A 214 8.28 -19.08 -27.76
CA VAL A 214 8.00 -18.10 -26.69
C VAL A 214 6.70 -17.33 -26.95
N LEU A 215 6.37 -17.04 -28.21
CA LEU A 215 5.29 -16.12 -28.57
C LEU A 215 3.92 -16.53 -28.02
N GLY A 216 3.51 -17.79 -28.23
CA GLY A 216 2.23 -18.28 -27.74
C GLY A 216 2.09 -18.14 -26.21
N PRO A 217 3.00 -18.73 -25.42
CA PRO A 217 2.99 -18.58 -23.96
C PRO A 217 3.09 -17.14 -23.49
N LEU A 218 3.90 -16.29 -24.15
CA LEU A 218 3.98 -14.86 -23.85
C LEU A 218 2.63 -14.17 -24.00
N LEU A 219 1.91 -14.44 -25.09
CA LEU A 219 0.56 -13.90 -25.31
C LEU A 219 -0.42 -14.40 -24.25
N VAL A 220 -0.33 -15.68 -23.85
CA VAL A 220 -1.13 -16.23 -22.74
C VAL A 220 -0.84 -15.49 -21.44
N GLY A 221 0.43 -15.22 -21.13
CA GLY A 221 0.82 -14.45 -19.95
C GLY A 221 0.32 -12.99 -19.99
N LEU A 222 0.15 -12.42 -21.18
CA LEU A 222 -0.39 -11.07 -21.39
C LEU A 222 -1.92 -11.01 -21.42
N LEU A 223 -2.64 -12.15 -21.42
CA LEU A 223 -4.11 -12.16 -21.47
C LEU A 223 -4.76 -11.31 -20.37
N PRO A 224 -4.30 -11.31 -19.10
CA PRO A 224 -4.88 -10.44 -18.07
C PRO A 224 -4.78 -8.95 -18.43
N LEU A 225 -3.67 -8.52 -19.05
CA LEU A 225 -3.51 -7.14 -19.52
C LEU A 225 -4.49 -6.84 -20.65
N ALA A 226 -4.62 -7.74 -21.63
CA ALA A 226 -5.55 -7.57 -22.75
C ALA A 226 -6.99 -7.46 -22.27
N TRP A 227 -7.40 -8.35 -21.35
CA TRP A 227 -8.73 -8.33 -20.74
C TRP A 227 -9.02 -7.00 -20.04
N ILE A 228 -8.12 -6.53 -19.18
CA ILE A 228 -8.27 -5.24 -18.49
C ILE A 228 -8.32 -4.06 -19.45
N GLN A 229 -7.54 -4.09 -20.54
CA GLN A 229 -7.57 -3.04 -21.55
C GLN A 229 -8.93 -2.98 -22.26
N MET A 230 -9.54 -4.14 -22.52
CA MET A 230 -10.88 -4.22 -23.09
C MET A 230 -11.93 -3.68 -22.11
N GLN A 231 -11.85 -4.05 -20.82
CA GLN A 231 -12.81 -3.59 -19.80
C GLN A 231 -12.68 -2.08 -19.51
N THR A 232 -11.47 -1.54 -19.56
CA THR A 232 -11.20 -0.12 -19.23
C THR A 232 -11.19 0.81 -20.43
N ALA A 233 -11.70 0.36 -21.60
CA ALA A 233 -11.70 1.12 -22.86
C ALA A 233 -10.33 1.70 -23.23
N GLY A 234 -9.25 0.94 -22.99
CA GLY A 234 -7.88 1.33 -23.35
C GLY A 234 -7.24 2.39 -22.45
N ARG A 235 -7.75 2.62 -21.23
CA ARG A 235 -7.25 3.61 -20.25
C ARG A 235 -5.72 3.59 -20.09
N VAL A 236 -5.13 2.41 -20.08
CA VAL A 236 -3.69 2.19 -19.92
C VAL A 236 -2.89 2.78 -21.09
N GLY A 237 -3.48 2.90 -22.28
CA GLY A 237 -2.85 3.56 -23.43
C GLY A 237 -2.51 5.03 -23.16
N GLY A 238 -3.22 5.68 -22.25
CA GLY A 238 -2.89 7.03 -21.76
C GLY A 238 -1.57 7.12 -20.99
N LEU A 239 -1.15 6.02 -20.36
CA LEU A 239 0.12 5.92 -19.62
C LEU A 239 1.32 5.99 -20.58
N VAL A 240 1.23 5.31 -21.73
CA VAL A 240 2.28 5.33 -22.76
C VAL A 240 2.42 6.73 -23.35
N LYS A 241 1.31 7.44 -23.59
CA LYS A 241 1.33 8.84 -24.03
C LYS A 241 1.99 9.77 -23.01
N HIS A 242 1.85 9.48 -21.71
CA HIS A 242 2.53 10.24 -20.67
C HIS A 242 4.06 10.09 -20.70
N TRP A 243 4.62 9.06 -21.34
CA TRP A 243 6.05 8.81 -21.33
C TRP A 243 6.83 9.45 -22.49
N SER A 244 6.16 10.01 -23.49
CA SER A 244 6.77 10.33 -24.80
C SER A 244 7.32 11.75 -25.01
N GLN A 245 7.24 12.69 -24.05
CA GLN A 245 7.77 14.05 -24.27
C GLN A 245 9.09 14.31 -23.52
N ASN A 246 10.09 14.77 -24.25
CA ASN A 246 11.49 14.84 -23.79
C ASN A 246 11.75 16.10 -22.94
N THR A 247 12.16 15.92 -21.69
CA THR A 247 12.60 17.02 -20.79
C THR A 247 14.11 17.24 -20.81
N GLY A 248 14.83 16.64 -21.79
CA GLY A 248 16.28 16.75 -21.95
C GLY A 248 17.04 15.68 -21.18
N ALA A 249 17.57 14.68 -21.88
CA ALA A 249 18.25 13.51 -21.29
C ALA A 249 19.39 13.88 -20.31
N ALA A 250 20.17 14.94 -20.59
CA ALA A 250 21.30 15.35 -19.75
C ALA A 250 20.86 15.77 -18.33
N ALA A 251 19.85 16.63 -18.21
CA ALA A 251 19.32 17.07 -16.91
C ALA A 251 18.73 15.89 -16.11
N ARG A 252 18.12 14.91 -16.80
CA ARG A 252 17.62 13.69 -16.15
C ARG A 252 18.77 12.83 -15.63
N LEU A 253 19.83 12.64 -16.43
CA LEU A 253 21.01 11.89 -16.00
C LEU A 253 21.69 12.56 -14.80
N GLU A 254 21.81 13.89 -14.84
CA GLU A 254 22.30 14.67 -13.70
C GLU A 254 21.46 14.42 -12.44
N GLU A 255 20.13 14.56 -12.53
CA GLU A 255 19.21 14.28 -11.43
C GLU A 255 19.38 12.85 -10.89
N LEU A 256 19.50 11.86 -11.78
CA LEU A 256 19.64 10.46 -11.42
C LEU A 256 20.96 10.20 -10.66
N PHE A 257 22.09 10.66 -11.18
CA PHE A 257 23.41 10.35 -10.63
C PHE A 257 23.81 11.26 -9.46
N ILE A 258 23.36 12.52 -9.44
CA ILE A 258 23.73 13.48 -8.40
C ILE A 258 22.74 13.46 -7.24
N ASN A 259 21.43 13.36 -7.52
CA ASN A 259 20.41 13.51 -6.48
C ASN A 259 19.79 12.17 -6.05
N LEU A 260 19.42 11.32 -7.01
CA LEU A 260 18.59 10.15 -6.72
C LEU A 260 19.40 8.93 -6.26
N LEU A 261 20.41 8.49 -7.01
CA LEU A 261 21.23 7.34 -6.65
C LEU A 261 21.97 7.53 -5.31
N PRO A 262 22.59 8.69 -5.01
CA PRO A 262 23.26 8.92 -3.72
C PRO A 262 22.33 9.05 -2.51
N ARG A 263 21.01 9.07 -2.72
CA ARG A 263 20.00 9.08 -1.64
C ARG A 263 19.11 7.85 -1.66
N GLY A 264 19.32 6.97 -2.63
CA GLY A 264 18.43 5.88 -2.95
C GLY A 264 18.37 4.82 -1.86
N GLY A 265 19.45 4.63 -1.10
CA GLY A 265 19.46 3.71 0.03
C GLY A 265 18.60 4.19 1.21
N ALA A 266 18.38 5.50 1.30
CA ALA A 266 17.76 6.21 2.41
C ALA A 266 18.48 6.03 3.76
N TYR A 267 19.81 5.83 3.76
CA TYR A 267 20.59 5.79 5.01
C TYR A 267 20.53 7.12 5.78
N TRP A 268 20.42 8.24 5.05
CA TRP A 268 20.29 9.59 5.61
C TRP A 268 19.02 9.77 6.45
N ALA A 269 17.95 9.01 6.16
CA ALA A 269 16.70 9.10 6.90
C ALA A 269 16.84 8.53 8.33
N LEU A 270 17.75 7.58 8.52
CA LEU A 270 18.04 6.96 9.81
C LEU A 270 19.17 7.66 10.54
N LEU A 271 20.18 8.10 9.80
CA LEU A 271 21.37 8.76 10.33
C LEU A 271 21.66 10.02 9.50
N PRO A 272 21.14 11.21 9.85
CA PRO A 272 21.20 12.39 8.97
C PRO A 272 22.60 12.75 8.43
N ARG A 273 23.64 12.74 9.28
CA ARG A 273 25.02 13.05 8.86
C ARG A 273 25.77 11.81 8.36
N ALA A 274 25.78 10.74 9.14
CA ALA A 274 26.52 9.52 8.79
C ALA A 274 25.91 8.77 7.60
N GLY A 275 24.60 8.89 7.40
CA GLY A 275 23.85 8.23 6.34
C GLY A 275 24.27 8.68 4.95
N VAL A 276 24.57 9.97 4.74
CA VAL A 276 25.11 10.45 3.45
C VAL A 276 26.46 9.78 3.15
N ALA A 277 27.35 9.67 4.15
CA ALA A 277 28.62 8.95 3.97
C ALA A 277 28.40 7.45 3.66
N LEU A 278 27.43 6.82 4.33
CA LEU A 278 27.07 5.42 4.10
C LEU A 278 26.51 5.17 2.69
N GLU A 279 25.75 6.11 2.12
CA GLU A 279 25.31 6.04 0.72
C GLU A 279 26.50 6.00 -0.24
N TRP A 280 27.47 6.90 -0.05
CA TRP A 280 28.69 6.93 -0.86
C TRP A 280 29.55 5.68 -0.69
N VAL A 281 29.64 5.14 0.52
CA VAL A 281 30.32 3.87 0.79
C VAL A 281 29.63 2.73 0.06
N TYR A 282 28.29 2.67 0.08
CA TYR A 282 27.50 1.67 -0.66
C TYR A 282 27.72 1.80 -2.17
N LEU A 283 27.66 3.03 -2.72
CA LEU A 283 27.89 3.29 -4.14
C LEU A 283 29.31 2.95 -4.59
N LEU A 284 30.34 3.28 -3.79
CA LEU A 284 31.72 2.95 -4.08
C LEU A 284 31.95 1.43 -4.09
N LEU A 285 31.37 0.73 -3.11
CA LEU A 285 31.39 -0.73 -3.05
C LEU A 285 30.70 -1.34 -4.30
N PHE A 286 29.51 -0.85 -4.65
CA PHE A 286 28.80 -1.29 -5.84
C PHE A 286 29.62 -1.02 -7.11
N ALA A 287 30.14 0.19 -7.30
CA ALA A 287 30.93 0.55 -8.48
C ALA A 287 32.20 -0.30 -8.61
N THR A 288 32.91 -0.55 -7.51
CA THR A 288 34.13 -1.37 -7.49
C THR A 288 33.81 -2.82 -7.87
N THR A 289 32.78 -3.41 -7.25
CA THR A 289 32.38 -4.79 -7.56
C THR A 289 31.77 -4.92 -8.95
N TYR A 290 31.04 -3.91 -9.41
CA TYR A 290 30.53 -3.81 -10.78
C TYR A 290 31.68 -3.84 -11.79
N ALA A 291 32.74 -3.05 -11.58
CA ALA A 291 33.92 -3.04 -12.46
C ALA A 291 34.61 -4.42 -12.51
N VAL A 292 34.78 -5.10 -11.38
CA VAL A 292 35.33 -6.46 -11.31
C VAL A 292 34.49 -7.46 -12.10
N VAL A 293 33.16 -7.40 -11.94
CA VAL A 293 32.23 -8.30 -12.65
C VAL A 293 32.22 -7.99 -14.14
N LEU A 294 32.16 -6.71 -14.53
CA LEU A 294 32.20 -6.26 -15.92
C LEU A 294 33.47 -6.70 -16.62
N TRP A 295 34.64 -6.47 -16.02
CA TRP A 295 35.93 -6.88 -16.57
C TRP A 295 35.99 -8.38 -16.84
N SER A 296 35.41 -9.17 -15.93
CA SER A 296 35.33 -10.62 -16.11
C SER A 296 34.46 -11.02 -17.30
N VAL A 297 33.34 -10.32 -17.52
CA VAL A 297 32.46 -10.57 -18.67
C VAL A 297 33.18 -10.17 -19.96
N VAL A 298 33.80 -9.00 -20.01
CA VAL A 298 34.57 -8.52 -21.17
C VAL A 298 35.71 -9.48 -21.52
N GLY A 299 36.48 -9.93 -20.52
CA GLY A 299 37.55 -10.90 -20.73
C GLY A 299 37.04 -12.24 -21.26
N ALA A 300 35.90 -12.73 -20.75
CA ALA A 300 35.29 -13.98 -21.22
C ALA A 300 34.67 -13.87 -22.63
N LEU A 301 34.26 -12.67 -23.05
CA LEU A 301 33.81 -12.44 -24.43
C LEU A 301 34.96 -12.54 -25.45
N GLY A 302 36.21 -12.34 -25.01
CA GLY A 302 37.40 -12.41 -25.87
C GLY A 302 37.97 -13.82 -26.09
N THR A 303 37.52 -14.83 -25.33
CA THR A 303 38.02 -16.20 -25.49
C THR A 303 37.32 -16.90 -26.67
N PRO A 304 38.07 -17.49 -27.63
CA PRO A 304 37.47 -18.16 -28.78
C PRO A 304 36.63 -19.36 -28.31
N PRO A 305 35.42 -19.55 -28.88
CA PRO A 305 34.53 -20.63 -28.48
C PRO A 305 35.05 -21.98 -29.01
N SER A 306 34.80 -23.07 -28.28
CA SER A 306 35.18 -24.45 -28.65
C SER A 306 34.56 -24.94 -29.97
N ASP A 307 35.01 -26.06 -30.51
CA ASP A 307 34.57 -26.55 -31.83
C ASP A 307 33.11 -27.05 -31.91
N SER A 308 32.54 -27.65 -30.86
CA SER A 308 31.17 -28.20 -30.91
C SER A 308 30.09 -27.18 -30.50
N GLU A 309 28.98 -27.12 -31.24
CA GLU A 309 27.95 -26.08 -31.06
C GLU A 309 27.29 -26.09 -29.67
N ALA A 310 27.04 -27.28 -29.08
CA ALA A 310 26.52 -27.38 -27.71
C ALA A 310 27.51 -26.82 -26.68
N SER A 311 28.80 -27.13 -26.84
CA SER A 311 29.87 -26.56 -26.01
C SER A 311 30.02 -25.05 -26.24
N ARG A 312 29.75 -24.54 -27.46
CA ARG A 312 29.71 -23.09 -27.74
C ARG A 312 28.61 -22.37 -26.96
N GLU A 313 27.40 -22.93 -26.90
CA GLU A 313 26.31 -22.30 -26.14
C GLU A 313 26.62 -22.25 -24.64
N ASP A 314 27.11 -23.36 -24.07
CA ASP A 314 27.48 -23.43 -22.66
C ASP A 314 28.64 -22.48 -22.32
N ALA A 315 29.66 -22.41 -23.19
CA ALA A 315 30.77 -21.47 -23.06
C ALA A 315 30.30 -20.00 -23.14
N ARG A 316 29.47 -19.66 -24.13
CA ARG A 316 28.87 -18.32 -24.27
C ARG A 316 28.05 -17.95 -23.06
N PHE A 317 27.16 -18.84 -22.60
CA PHE A 317 26.37 -18.59 -21.40
C PHE A 317 27.25 -18.38 -20.17
N SER A 318 28.28 -19.22 -19.98
CA SER A 318 29.24 -19.04 -18.89
C SER A 318 29.93 -17.67 -18.95
N ALA A 319 30.28 -17.19 -20.14
CA ALA A 319 30.90 -15.88 -20.34
C ALA A 319 29.98 -14.70 -19.98
N VAL A 320 28.70 -14.77 -20.36
CA VAL A 320 27.75 -13.64 -20.17
C VAL A 320 26.76 -13.82 -19.03
N ARG A 321 26.83 -14.88 -18.22
CA ARG A 321 25.87 -15.15 -17.15
C ARG A 321 25.75 -14.03 -16.11
N ALA A 322 26.74 -13.14 -15.96
CA ALA A 322 26.65 -11.99 -15.06
C ALA A 322 25.98 -10.77 -15.71
N LEU A 323 25.88 -10.73 -17.04
CA LEU A 323 25.36 -9.60 -17.81
C LEU A 323 23.92 -9.19 -17.42
N PRO A 324 22.98 -10.10 -17.08
CA PRO A 324 21.67 -9.69 -16.58
C PRO A 324 21.73 -8.75 -15.36
N PHE A 325 22.71 -8.93 -14.46
CA PHE A 325 22.79 -8.16 -13.21
C PHE A 325 23.47 -6.81 -13.43
N ILE A 326 24.54 -6.78 -14.22
CA ILE A 326 25.26 -5.53 -14.52
C ILE A 326 24.56 -4.72 -15.62
N GLY A 327 23.84 -5.35 -16.54
CA GLY A 327 23.15 -4.69 -17.65
C GLY A 327 21.86 -3.99 -17.25
N TYR A 328 21.27 -4.33 -16.09
CA TYR A 328 20.02 -3.72 -15.63
C TYR A 328 20.14 -2.21 -15.38
N LEU A 329 21.18 -1.77 -14.64
CA LEU A 329 21.34 -0.34 -14.32
C LEU A 329 21.52 0.52 -15.58
N PRO A 330 22.42 0.19 -16.53
CA PRO A 330 22.51 0.91 -17.80
C PRO A 330 21.18 0.95 -18.57
N ALA A 331 20.45 -0.18 -18.64
CA ALA A 331 19.15 -0.22 -19.32
C ALA A 331 18.12 0.69 -18.63
N PHE A 332 18.09 0.69 -17.29
CA PHE A 332 17.25 1.59 -16.50
C PHE A 332 17.65 3.06 -16.67
N VAL A 333 18.94 3.38 -16.69
CA VAL A 333 19.48 4.73 -16.93
C VAL A 333 19.04 5.25 -18.30
N CYS A 334 19.16 4.43 -19.34
CA CYS A 334 18.65 4.76 -20.67
C CYS A 334 17.14 4.99 -20.65
N PHE A 335 16.37 4.07 -20.07
CA PHE A 335 14.92 4.23 -19.93
C PHE A 335 14.54 5.52 -19.19
N TYR A 336 15.23 5.84 -18.08
CA TYR A 336 15.00 7.06 -17.32
C TYR A 336 15.32 8.31 -18.15
N ALA A 337 16.47 8.33 -18.82
CA ALA A 337 16.91 9.48 -19.60
C ALA A 337 15.97 9.84 -20.76
N PHE A 338 15.30 8.84 -21.35
CA PHE A 338 14.46 9.01 -22.54
C PHE A 338 12.95 8.97 -22.28
N THR A 339 12.51 8.95 -21.01
CA THR A 339 11.07 8.98 -20.65
C THR A 339 10.72 10.25 -19.86
N ARG A 340 9.45 10.40 -19.43
CA ARG A 340 8.97 11.44 -18.48
C ARG A 340 8.88 10.98 -17.03
N PHE A 341 9.48 9.85 -16.75
CA PHE A 341 9.29 9.14 -15.50
C PHE A 341 9.89 9.90 -14.31
N THR A 342 9.13 10.63 -13.52
CA THR A 342 9.68 11.44 -12.41
C THR A 342 9.63 10.72 -11.06
N PHE A 343 10.63 11.00 -10.24
CA PHE A 343 10.66 10.57 -8.85
C PHE A 343 10.01 11.64 -7.97
N LYS A 344 8.83 11.35 -7.42
CA LYS A 344 8.11 12.28 -6.55
C LYS A 344 8.66 12.17 -5.13
N PRO A 345 9.07 13.27 -4.48
CA PRO A 345 9.50 13.23 -3.10
C PRO A 345 8.32 12.85 -2.19
N TYR A 346 8.62 12.06 -1.16
CA TYR A 346 7.67 11.70 -0.11
C TYR A 346 8.20 12.22 1.24
N GLY A 347 7.30 12.67 2.10
CA GLY A 347 7.63 13.05 3.47
C GLY A 347 7.78 11.83 4.39
N ALA A 348 8.36 12.06 5.56
CA ALA A 348 8.41 11.06 6.63
C ALA A 348 6.98 10.58 7.00
N PRO A 349 6.81 9.30 7.37
CA PRO A 349 7.83 8.25 7.53
C PRO A 349 8.20 7.50 6.23
N VAL A 350 7.70 7.96 5.08
CA VAL A 350 7.72 7.24 3.80
C VAL A 350 8.58 7.93 2.78
N GLU A 351 9.65 8.58 3.25
CA GLU A 351 10.67 9.22 2.42
C GLU A 351 11.28 8.27 1.38
N VAL A 352 11.33 6.97 1.68
CA VAL A 352 11.73 5.92 0.73
C VAL A 352 10.81 5.81 -0.50
N GLY A 353 9.58 6.33 -0.40
CA GLY A 353 8.58 6.38 -1.48
C GLY A 353 9.14 7.00 -2.76
N GLN A 354 10.07 7.95 -2.64
CA GLN A 354 10.74 8.56 -3.78
C GLN A 354 11.65 7.57 -4.50
N PHE A 355 12.18 6.53 -3.87
CA PHE A 355 13.19 5.64 -4.46
C PHE A 355 12.63 4.28 -4.88
N ARG A 356 11.30 4.14 -4.88
CA ARG A 356 10.61 2.87 -5.11
C ARG A 356 10.95 2.16 -6.42
N TYR A 357 11.36 2.91 -7.43
CA TYR A 357 11.74 2.37 -8.73
C TYR A 357 13.20 1.90 -8.81
N LEU A 358 14.00 2.19 -7.78
CA LEU A 358 15.36 1.66 -7.60
C LEU A 358 15.36 0.33 -6.83
N VAL A 359 14.21 -0.16 -6.36
CA VAL A 359 14.11 -1.43 -5.63
C VAL A 359 14.71 -2.61 -6.42
N PRO A 360 14.42 -2.81 -7.73
CA PRO A 360 15.09 -3.85 -8.49
C PRO A 360 16.60 -3.63 -8.62
N HIS A 361 17.04 -2.37 -8.73
CA HIS A 361 18.47 -2.06 -8.75
C HIS A 361 19.17 -2.52 -7.47
N PHE A 362 18.59 -2.31 -6.27
CA PHE A 362 19.20 -2.78 -5.02
C PHE A 362 19.30 -4.31 -4.93
N CYS A 363 18.33 -5.03 -5.50
CA CYS A 363 18.41 -6.49 -5.62
C CYS A 363 19.59 -6.91 -6.52
N PHE A 364 19.65 -6.38 -7.74
CA PHE A 364 20.74 -6.72 -8.67
C PHE A 364 22.11 -6.23 -8.16
N ALA A 365 22.16 -5.09 -7.48
CA ALA A 365 23.37 -4.59 -6.82
C ALA A 365 23.85 -5.56 -5.73
N SER A 366 22.95 -6.12 -4.92
CA SER A 366 23.29 -7.16 -3.93
C SER A 366 23.91 -8.39 -4.59
N MET A 367 23.39 -8.80 -5.76
CA MET A 367 23.97 -9.90 -6.56
C MET A 367 25.35 -9.54 -7.12
N VAL A 368 25.51 -8.34 -7.70
CA VAL A 368 26.78 -7.86 -8.25
C VAL A 368 27.86 -7.75 -7.17
N ILE A 369 27.53 -7.18 -6.02
CA ILE A 369 28.44 -7.08 -4.86
C ILE A 369 28.82 -8.48 -4.39
N GLY A 370 27.86 -9.40 -4.23
CA GLY A 370 28.12 -10.78 -3.82
C GLY A 370 29.07 -11.51 -4.79
N VAL A 371 28.84 -11.41 -6.10
CA VAL A 371 29.70 -12.04 -7.12
C VAL A 371 31.08 -11.38 -7.18
N GLY A 372 31.16 -10.05 -7.14
CA GLY A 372 32.41 -9.30 -7.20
C GLY A 372 33.31 -9.58 -5.99
N LEU A 373 32.75 -9.55 -4.77
CA LEU A 373 33.49 -9.88 -3.55
C LEU A 373 33.93 -11.34 -3.52
N ALA A 374 33.07 -12.28 -3.90
CA ALA A 374 33.44 -13.69 -3.96
C ALA A 374 34.62 -13.94 -4.92
N LYS A 375 34.66 -13.23 -6.05
CA LYS A 375 35.81 -13.29 -6.99
C LYS A 375 37.08 -12.71 -6.39
N LEU A 376 37.02 -11.54 -5.75
CA LEU A 376 38.19 -10.93 -5.11
C LEU A 376 38.73 -11.82 -3.98
N LEU A 377 37.86 -12.37 -3.14
CA LEU A 377 38.22 -13.27 -2.04
C LEU A 377 38.80 -14.60 -2.52
N GLY A 378 38.31 -15.12 -3.65
CA GLY A 378 38.79 -16.36 -4.27
C GLY A 378 39.97 -16.19 -5.24
N SER A 379 40.46 -14.97 -5.43
CA SER A 379 41.56 -14.69 -6.37
C SER A 379 42.90 -15.25 -5.88
N VAL A 380 43.79 -15.60 -6.82
CA VAL A 380 45.14 -16.09 -6.49
C VAL A 380 46.03 -14.95 -5.97
N GLY A 381 45.88 -13.76 -6.56
CA GLY A 381 46.66 -12.56 -6.20
C GLY A 381 46.40 -12.09 -4.77
N GLN A 382 47.47 -11.83 -4.01
CA GLN A 382 47.37 -11.37 -2.62
C GLN A 382 46.66 -10.01 -2.51
N VAL A 383 46.97 -9.06 -3.42
CA VAL A 383 46.37 -7.72 -3.43
C VAL A 383 44.85 -7.81 -3.59
N GLN A 384 44.36 -8.56 -4.57
CA GLN A 384 42.92 -8.73 -4.82
C GLN A 384 42.20 -9.39 -3.63
N ARG A 385 42.81 -10.38 -2.97
CA ARG A 385 42.27 -10.97 -1.73
C ARG A 385 42.18 -9.95 -0.59
N ILE A 386 43.22 -9.14 -0.39
CA ILE A 386 43.22 -8.07 0.61
C ILE A 386 42.12 -7.05 0.29
N THR A 387 42.01 -6.62 -0.97
CA THR A 387 40.93 -5.73 -1.42
C THR A 387 39.56 -6.34 -1.12
N GLY A 388 39.35 -7.61 -1.42
CA GLY A 388 38.10 -8.31 -1.11
C GLY A 388 37.78 -8.32 0.39
N ARG A 389 38.79 -8.53 1.25
CA ARG A 389 38.62 -8.47 2.72
C ARG A 389 38.29 -7.06 3.20
N VAL A 390 39.02 -6.05 2.72
CA VAL A 390 38.79 -4.63 3.07
C VAL A 390 37.39 -4.21 2.65
N LEU A 391 36.95 -4.54 1.43
CA LEU A 391 35.61 -4.21 0.94
C LEU A 391 34.48 -4.96 1.67
N SER A 392 34.79 -6.09 2.32
CA SER A 392 33.81 -6.83 3.13
C SER A 392 33.52 -6.15 4.48
N LEU A 393 34.42 -5.29 4.98
CA LEU A 393 34.21 -4.58 6.25
C LEU A 393 33.07 -3.54 6.15
N PRO A 394 33.05 -2.63 5.14
CA PRO A 394 31.90 -1.75 4.91
C PRO A 394 30.59 -2.48 4.70
N VAL A 395 30.59 -3.67 4.07
CA VAL A 395 29.39 -4.49 3.92
C VAL A 395 28.79 -4.81 5.29
N ALA A 396 29.59 -5.29 6.23
CA ALA A 396 29.12 -5.58 7.58
C ALA A 396 28.57 -4.34 8.29
N GLY A 397 29.20 -3.17 8.12
CA GLY A 397 28.71 -1.91 8.70
C GLY A 397 27.39 -1.42 8.07
N LEU A 398 27.27 -1.48 6.74
CA LEU A 398 26.03 -1.11 6.03
C LEU A 398 24.86 -2.01 6.43
N MET A 399 25.15 -3.30 6.62
CA MET A 399 24.21 -4.33 7.07
C MET A 399 23.62 -4.08 8.46
N THR A 400 24.27 -3.31 9.34
CA THR A 400 23.72 -3.02 10.67
C THR A 400 22.77 -1.83 10.70
N VAL A 401 22.82 -0.94 9.69
CA VAL A 401 22.02 0.30 9.69
C VAL A 401 20.50 0.04 9.69
N PRO A 402 19.96 -0.98 8.99
CA PRO A 402 18.55 -1.32 9.09
C PRO A 402 18.04 -1.64 10.50
N LEU A 403 18.93 -1.97 11.44
CA LEU A 403 18.55 -2.19 12.85
C LEU A 403 18.02 -0.90 13.51
N PHE A 404 18.31 0.29 12.96
CA PHE A 404 17.72 1.56 13.40
C PHE A 404 16.25 1.74 12.99
N LEU A 405 15.70 0.87 12.13
CA LEU A 405 14.27 0.82 11.85
C LEU A 405 13.48 0.12 12.96
N VAL A 406 14.15 -0.68 13.79
CA VAL A 406 13.54 -1.34 14.95
C VAL A 406 13.42 -0.30 16.06
N ASP A 407 12.22 -0.19 16.63
CA ASP A 407 12.02 0.58 17.84
C ASP A 407 12.40 -0.29 19.06
N TRP A 408 13.65 -0.16 19.48
CA TRP A 408 14.19 -0.89 20.62
C TRP A 408 13.61 -0.46 21.98
N SER A 409 12.75 0.57 22.02
CA SER A 409 11.99 0.89 23.24
C SER A 409 10.81 -0.07 23.44
N PHE A 410 10.37 -0.76 22.39
CA PHE A 410 9.18 -1.61 22.37
C PHE A 410 7.90 -0.85 22.82
N GLY A 411 7.87 0.48 22.67
CA GLY A 411 6.77 1.31 23.14
C GLY A 411 5.48 1.18 22.32
N ALA A 412 5.58 0.72 21.07
CA ALA A 412 4.45 0.55 20.15
C ALA A 412 4.28 -0.91 19.69
N VAL A 413 4.48 -1.86 20.62
CA VAL A 413 4.36 -3.30 20.34
C VAL A 413 2.94 -3.70 19.93
N GLY A 414 2.84 -4.51 18.86
CA GLY A 414 1.58 -5.17 18.49
C GLY A 414 0.53 -4.26 17.84
N VAL A 415 0.88 -3.00 17.57
CA VAL A 415 -0.03 -2.01 16.96
C VAL A 415 -0.59 -2.49 15.61
N GLY A 416 0.23 -3.18 14.81
CA GLY A 416 -0.19 -3.66 13.49
C GLY A 416 -1.34 -4.67 13.47
N SER A 417 -1.50 -5.50 14.53
CA SER A 417 -2.60 -6.47 14.62
C SER A 417 -3.92 -5.83 15.07
N ALA A 418 -3.86 -4.66 15.72
CA ALA A 418 -5.06 -3.91 16.12
C ALA A 418 -5.68 -3.13 14.96
N TYR A 419 -4.90 -2.89 13.89
CA TYR A 419 -5.40 -2.24 12.69
C TYR A 419 -6.14 -3.20 11.77
N ARG A 420 -7.30 -2.77 11.26
CA ARG A 420 -7.98 -3.42 10.14
C ARG A 420 -7.10 -3.37 8.89
N GLY A 421 -6.96 -4.49 8.21
CA GLY A 421 -6.16 -4.60 6.98
C GLY A 421 -6.80 -3.97 5.76
N TYR A 422 -7.98 -3.38 5.90
CA TYR A 422 -8.79 -2.79 4.84
C TYR A 422 -9.42 -1.48 5.35
N ASP A 423 -9.85 -0.63 4.42
CA ASP A 423 -10.59 0.60 4.70
C ASP A 423 -11.53 0.92 3.55
N LEU A 424 -12.79 0.50 3.69
CA LEU A 424 -13.79 0.63 2.64
C LEU A 424 -14.17 2.07 2.33
N HIS A 425 -13.79 3.03 3.18
CA HIS A 425 -13.92 4.44 2.86
C HIS A 425 -13.06 4.84 1.66
N HIS A 426 -11.93 4.17 1.44
CA HIS A 426 -11.08 4.35 0.26
C HIS A 426 -11.54 3.50 -0.94
N TYR A 427 -12.54 2.63 -0.77
CA TYR A 427 -13.12 1.85 -1.88
C TYR A 427 -13.80 2.74 -2.91
N ASN A 428 -14.29 3.89 -2.46
CA ASN A 428 -14.88 4.90 -3.31
C ASN A 428 -13.94 5.33 -4.47
N ASN A 429 -12.61 5.27 -4.28
CA ASN A 429 -11.65 5.57 -5.35
C ASN A 429 -11.74 4.58 -6.52
N ALA A 430 -12.16 3.33 -6.25
CA ALA A 430 -12.42 2.33 -7.29
C ALA A 430 -13.76 2.60 -7.98
N LEU A 431 -14.84 2.81 -7.20
CA LEU A 431 -16.19 3.09 -7.72
C LEU A 431 -16.25 4.38 -8.55
N MET A 432 -15.60 5.42 -8.08
CA MET A 432 -15.64 6.75 -8.69
C MET A 432 -14.54 6.95 -9.74
N ARG A 433 -13.86 5.88 -10.14
CA ARG A 433 -12.74 5.97 -11.07
C ARG A 433 -13.16 6.25 -12.51
N ASP A 434 -14.35 5.80 -12.87
CA ASP A 434 -14.89 5.86 -14.23
C ASP A 434 -15.60 7.18 -14.51
N SER A 435 -15.19 8.26 -13.84
CA SER A 435 -15.67 9.61 -14.15
C SER A 435 -15.30 10.00 -15.58
N HIS A 436 -16.24 10.56 -16.32
CA HIS A 436 -15.96 11.30 -17.54
C HIS A 436 -15.95 12.80 -17.24
N ARG A 437 -15.29 13.61 -18.07
CA ARG A 437 -15.40 15.07 -17.94
C ARG A 437 -16.60 15.54 -18.74
N ASP A 438 -17.51 16.26 -18.08
CA ASP A 438 -18.57 16.97 -18.78
C ASP A 438 -17.95 17.97 -19.76
N PRO A 439 -18.31 17.92 -21.06
CA PRO A 439 -17.67 18.73 -22.08
C PRO A 439 -17.89 20.24 -21.90
N VAL A 440 -18.94 20.65 -21.18
CA VAL A 440 -19.29 22.05 -20.98
C VAL A 440 -18.58 22.63 -19.76
N SER A 441 -18.73 21.99 -18.60
CA SER A 441 -18.20 22.47 -17.31
C SER A 441 -16.77 22.01 -17.03
N GLY A 442 -16.28 21.01 -17.78
CA GLY A 442 -15.00 20.33 -17.53
C GLY A 442 -14.97 19.51 -16.23
N GLN A 443 -16.09 19.45 -15.49
CA GLN A 443 -16.17 18.77 -14.21
C GLN A 443 -16.21 17.25 -14.39
N PRO A 444 -15.66 16.49 -13.43
CA PRO A 444 -15.90 15.06 -13.39
C PRO A 444 -17.39 14.80 -13.16
N VAL A 445 -17.99 13.99 -14.02
CA VAL A 445 -19.34 13.44 -13.91
C VAL A 445 -19.22 11.94 -13.78
N TRP A 446 -20.02 11.39 -12.89
CA TRP A 446 -20.10 9.96 -12.63
C TRP A 446 -21.44 9.44 -13.11
N ASP A 447 -21.46 8.19 -13.53
CA ASP A 447 -22.70 7.45 -13.70
C ASP A 447 -23.26 7.13 -12.30
N MET A 448 -24.17 8.00 -11.85
CA MET A 448 -24.75 7.90 -10.50
C MET A 448 -25.69 6.70 -10.36
N GLU A 449 -26.27 6.22 -11.48
CA GLU A 449 -27.10 5.01 -11.48
C GLU A 449 -26.22 3.78 -11.27
N LEU A 450 -25.13 3.65 -12.03
CA LEU A 450 -24.16 2.57 -11.85
C LEU A 450 -23.53 2.60 -10.44
N LEU A 451 -23.16 3.79 -9.94
CA LEU A 451 -22.61 3.92 -8.59
C LEU A 451 -23.58 3.42 -7.52
N ARG A 452 -24.88 3.70 -7.68
CA ARG A 452 -25.94 3.23 -6.78
C ARG A 452 -26.09 1.72 -6.87
N GLU A 453 -26.19 1.16 -8.07
CA GLU A 453 -26.26 -0.29 -8.29
C GLU A 453 -25.09 -1.01 -7.62
N GLN A 454 -23.88 -0.48 -7.80
CA GLN A 454 -22.68 -1.03 -7.17
C GLN A 454 -22.71 -0.93 -5.64
N LEU A 455 -23.25 0.15 -5.06
CA LEU A 455 -23.40 0.27 -3.60
C LEU A 455 -24.43 -0.72 -3.06
N ASP A 456 -25.51 -0.97 -3.79
CA ASP A 456 -26.59 -1.88 -3.39
C ASP A 456 -26.15 -3.36 -3.38
N GLU A 457 -25.06 -3.70 -4.08
CA GLU A 457 -24.44 -5.03 -4.01
C GLU A 457 -23.75 -5.32 -2.66
N PHE A 458 -23.39 -4.29 -1.89
CA PHE A 458 -22.73 -4.47 -0.61
C PHE A 458 -23.73 -4.71 0.53
N GLN A 459 -23.35 -5.57 1.47
CA GLN A 459 -24.06 -5.69 2.74
C GLN A 459 -24.03 -4.36 3.51
N ALA A 460 -25.03 -4.13 4.37
CA ALA A 460 -25.21 -2.88 5.08
C ALA A 460 -23.93 -2.37 5.81
N PRO A 461 -23.11 -3.21 6.48
CA PRO A 461 -21.94 -2.71 7.19
C PRO A 461 -20.89 -2.12 6.25
N GLU A 462 -20.58 -2.84 5.17
CA GLU A 462 -19.65 -2.43 4.13
C GLU A 462 -20.18 -1.22 3.36
N ARG A 463 -21.45 -1.27 2.95
CA ARG A 463 -22.14 -0.24 2.17
C ARG A 463 -22.06 1.14 2.84
N ASN A 464 -22.31 1.20 4.14
CA ASN A 464 -22.21 2.45 4.91
C ASN A 464 -20.80 3.05 4.93
N GLY A 465 -19.77 2.20 5.06
CA GLY A 465 -18.38 2.64 4.99
C GLY A 465 -18.04 3.23 3.62
N ILE A 466 -18.47 2.57 2.56
CA ILE A 466 -18.25 3.04 1.19
C ILE A 466 -19.02 4.34 0.93
N ALA A 467 -20.29 4.42 1.35
CA ALA A 467 -21.12 5.62 1.23
C ALA A 467 -20.46 6.85 1.87
N ARG A 468 -19.80 6.69 3.01
CA ARG A 468 -19.00 7.79 3.62
C ARG A 468 -17.81 8.20 2.74
N GLY A 469 -17.14 7.27 2.07
CA GLY A 469 -16.10 7.60 1.08
C GLY A 469 -16.64 8.37 -0.13
N VAL A 470 -17.79 7.92 -0.66
CA VAL A 470 -18.50 8.56 -1.78
C VAL A 470 -18.91 10.00 -1.42
N GLY A 471 -19.52 10.19 -0.25
CA GLY A 471 -19.92 11.52 0.23
C GLY A 471 -18.75 12.49 0.35
N HIS A 472 -17.58 12.02 0.80
CA HIS A 472 -16.35 12.84 0.82
C HIS A 472 -15.93 13.30 -0.57
N HIS A 473 -15.97 12.39 -1.56
CA HIS A 473 -15.55 12.71 -2.92
C HIS A 473 -16.54 13.62 -3.65
N LEU A 474 -17.85 13.38 -3.52
CA LEU A 474 -18.87 14.26 -4.10
C LEU A 474 -18.79 15.68 -3.51
N ALA A 475 -18.58 15.80 -2.20
CA ALA A 475 -18.34 17.08 -1.55
C ALA A 475 -17.08 17.78 -2.09
N GLY A 476 -16.00 17.03 -2.31
CA GLY A 476 -14.78 17.54 -2.93
C GLY A 476 -14.97 17.98 -4.38
N ALA A 477 -15.77 17.25 -5.15
CA ALA A 477 -16.07 17.57 -6.54
C ALA A 477 -16.87 18.88 -6.65
N GLN A 478 -17.94 19.04 -5.87
CA GLN A 478 -18.71 20.30 -5.79
C GLN A 478 -17.80 21.49 -5.43
N TRP A 479 -16.93 21.30 -4.43
CA TRP A 479 -16.02 22.35 -3.97
C TRP A 479 -14.96 22.75 -5.01
N ILE A 480 -14.43 21.79 -5.78
CA ILE A 480 -13.46 22.07 -6.85
C ILE A 480 -14.15 22.72 -8.05
N GLY A 481 -15.34 22.24 -8.43
CA GLY A 481 -16.09 22.77 -9.56
C GLY A 481 -16.48 24.24 -9.41
N GLY A 482 -16.82 24.65 -8.18
CA GLY A 482 -17.04 26.07 -7.87
C GLY A 482 -15.83 26.98 -8.12
N ARG A 483 -14.60 26.44 -8.17
CA ARG A 483 -13.37 27.24 -8.39
C ARG A 483 -13.05 27.52 -9.86
N GLN A 484 -13.54 26.70 -10.79
CA GLN A 484 -13.14 26.79 -12.21
C GLN A 484 -14.06 27.70 -13.04
N GLY A 485 -15.29 27.99 -12.58
CA GLY A 485 -16.31 28.67 -13.38
C GLY A 485 -16.58 30.14 -13.09
N ARG A 486 -16.25 30.68 -11.91
CA ARG A 486 -16.56 32.08 -11.53
C ARG A 486 -15.47 32.64 -10.61
N ALA A 487 -15.29 33.97 -10.61
CA ALA A 487 -14.53 34.67 -9.56
C ALA A 487 -14.96 34.10 -8.21
N ARG A 488 -13.99 33.73 -7.33
CA ARG A 488 -14.24 33.09 -6.03
C ARG A 488 -15.43 33.74 -5.33
N ASP A 489 -16.62 33.19 -5.54
CA ASP A 489 -17.74 33.55 -4.71
C ASP A 489 -17.47 32.80 -3.43
N ALA A 490 -17.10 33.53 -2.37
CA ALA A 490 -16.83 32.97 -1.06
C ALA A 490 -18.06 32.22 -0.50
N SER A 491 -19.19 32.31 -1.20
CA SER A 491 -20.47 31.63 -0.98
C SER A 491 -20.64 30.31 -1.73
N SER A 492 -19.60 29.62 -2.22
CA SER A 492 -19.77 28.25 -2.75
C SER A 492 -20.14 27.28 -1.61
N VAL A 493 -21.42 27.30 -1.21
CA VAL A 493 -22.02 26.45 -0.19
C VAL A 493 -22.02 25.03 -0.74
N LEU A 494 -21.49 24.07 0.03
CA LEU A 494 -21.66 22.66 -0.30
C LEU A 494 -23.16 22.32 -0.25
N ASP A 495 -23.70 21.88 -1.38
CA ASP A 495 -25.11 21.57 -1.53
C ASP A 495 -25.35 20.10 -1.15
N LEU A 496 -25.74 19.90 0.11
CA LEU A 496 -25.98 18.58 0.66
C LEU A 496 -27.22 17.93 0.04
N ASP A 497 -28.25 18.71 -0.30
CA ASP A 497 -29.45 18.22 -1.00
C ASP A 497 -29.06 17.63 -2.36
N ALA A 498 -28.17 18.30 -3.11
CA ALA A 498 -27.67 17.79 -4.39
C ALA A 498 -26.86 16.49 -4.25
N ILE A 499 -26.02 16.35 -3.21
CA ILE A 499 -25.28 15.09 -2.96
C ILE A 499 -26.25 13.95 -2.66
N LEU A 500 -27.21 14.19 -1.77
CA LEU A 500 -28.15 13.18 -1.28
C LEU A 500 -29.23 12.83 -2.31
N GLY A 501 -29.63 13.79 -3.14
CA GLY A 501 -30.66 13.60 -4.16
C GLY A 501 -30.30 12.57 -5.23
N HIS A 502 -29.01 12.25 -5.38
CA HIS A 502 -28.56 11.15 -6.24
C HIS A 502 -28.85 9.75 -5.65
N PHE A 503 -29.20 9.65 -4.37
CA PHE A 503 -29.39 8.39 -3.66
C PHE A 503 -30.80 8.32 -3.06
N PRO A 504 -31.74 7.62 -3.70
CA PRO A 504 -33.12 7.53 -3.21
C PRO A 504 -33.22 6.71 -1.91
N THR A 505 -32.27 5.80 -1.67
CA THR A 505 -32.21 4.98 -0.46
C THR A 505 -31.76 5.84 0.73
N VAL A 506 -32.73 6.18 1.60
CA VAL A 506 -32.55 7.10 2.74
C VAL A 506 -31.55 6.57 3.78
N ASP A 507 -31.35 5.25 3.83
CA ASP A 507 -30.39 4.62 4.75
C ASP A 507 -28.93 4.98 4.46
N LEU A 508 -28.60 5.38 3.21
CA LEU A 508 -27.25 5.83 2.83
C LEU A 508 -26.95 7.27 3.21
N HIS A 509 -28.00 8.09 3.44
CA HIS A 509 -27.85 9.53 3.68
C HIS A 509 -26.95 9.87 4.87
N PRO A 510 -27.06 9.19 6.03
CA PRO A 510 -26.14 9.38 7.15
C PRO A 510 -24.67 9.15 6.79
N GLY A 511 -24.37 8.10 6.01
CA GLY A 511 -23.02 7.77 5.56
C GLY A 511 -22.47 8.86 4.65
N LEU A 512 -23.23 9.22 3.61
CA LEU A 512 -22.89 10.27 2.65
C LEU A 512 -22.66 11.63 3.34
N ALA A 513 -23.57 12.02 4.24
CA ALA A 513 -23.46 13.28 4.99
C ALA A 513 -22.22 13.31 5.89
N ARG A 514 -21.91 12.22 6.61
CA ARG A 514 -20.65 12.11 7.37
C ARG A 514 -19.42 12.23 6.46
N GLY A 515 -19.50 11.66 5.26
CA GLY A 515 -18.46 11.80 4.23
C GLY A 515 -18.22 13.26 3.83
N ALA A 516 -19.30 13.98 3.57
CA ALA A 516 -19.25 15.40 3.24
C ALA A 516 -18.70 16.24 4.41
N GLY A 517 -19.12 15.96 5.65
CA GLY A 517 -18.57 16.58 6.84
C GLY A 517 -17.08 16.33 7.03
N ASN A 518 -16.66 15.10 6.77
CA ASN A 518 -15.26 14.72 6.79
C ASN A 518 -14.42 15.50 5.75
N PHE A 519 -14.99 15.82 4.58
CA PHE A 519 -14.38 16.75 3.63
C PHE A 519 -14.33 18.19 4.17
N LEU A 520 -15.40 18.71 4.78
CA LEU A 520 -15.41 20.06 5.37
C LEU A 520 -14.37 20.22 6.49
N ARG A 521 -14.15 19.19 7.31
CA ARG A 521 -13.04 19.15 8.28
C ARG A 521 -11.69 19.46 7.63
N ARG A 522 -11.45 18.95 6.42
CA ARG A 522 -10.20 19.21 5.70
C ARG A 522 -10.07 20.66 5.25
N GLN A 523 -11.19 21.36 5.01
CA GLN A 523 -11.23 22.79 4.68
C GLN A 523 -11.14 23.69 5.93
N ALA A 524 -11.51 23.18 7.09
CA ALA A 524 -11.49 23.89 8.37
C ALA A 524 -10.12 23.89 9.08
N ARG A 525 -8.99 23.91 8.36
CA ARG A 525 -7.66 23.83 9.00
C ARG A 525 -7.34 25.13 9.76
N PRO A 526 -6.81 25.03 10.99
CA PRO A 526 -6.29 26.20 11.70
C PRO A 526 -5.24 26.92 10.85
N GLY A 527 -5.44 28.23 10.63
CA GLY A 527 -4.54 29.07 9.82
C GLY A 527 -4.90 29.19 8.33
N ASP A 528 -5.89 28.45 7.82
CA ASP A 528 -6.43 28.71 6.49
C ASP A 528 -7.21 30.04 6.49
N LYS A 529 -7.24 30.72 5.34
CA LYS A 529 -7.94 32.02 5.19
C LYS A 529 -9.47 31.90 5.12
N ASN A 530 -10.04 30.69 5.13
CA ASN A 530 -11.47 30.45 4.90
C ASN A 530 -12.23 29.65 5.99
N PRO A 531 -11.92 29.76 7.31
CA PRO A 531 -12.73 29.15 8.36
C PRO A 531 -14.15 29.75 8.42
N THR A 532 -14.30 31.00 7.95
CA THR A 532 -15.59 31.70 7.85
C THR A 532 -16.55 31.00 6.90
N GLY A 533 -16.08 30.46 5.77
CA GLY A 533 -16.93 29.75 4.82
C GLY A 533 -17.53 28.46 5.38
N VAL A 534 -16.75 27.67 6.13
CA VAL A 534 -17.27 26.45 6.78
C VAL A 534 -18.28 26.80 7.87
N THR A 535 -18.00 27.82 8.69
CA THR A 535 -18.90 28.26 9.76
C THR A 535 -20.23 28.76 9.19
N ALA A 536 -20.20 29.66 8.20
CA ALA A 536 -21.40 30.18 7.54
C ALA A 536 -22.24 29.05 6.90
N GLN A 537 -21.57 28.03 6.34
CA GLN A 537 -22.27 26.87 5.81
C GLN A 537 -22.98 26.06 6.89
N LEU A 538 -22.34 25.83 8.04
CA LEU A 538 -22.97 25.12 9.15
C LEU A 538 -24.15 25.90 9.72
N GLU A 539 -24.01 27.23 9.85
CA GLU A 539 -25.09 28.12 10.27
C GLU A 539 -26.27 28.08 9.30
N GLU A 540 -26.03 28.04 7.99
CA GLU A 540 -27.10 27.92 6.99
C GLU A 540 -27.82 26.58 7.08
N LEU A 541 -27.08 25.47 7.23
CA LEU A 541 -27.67 24.14 7.43
C LEU A 541 -28.49 24.07 8.72
N ALA A 542 -28.01 24.70 9.81
CA ALA A 542 -28.73 24.80 11.07
C ALA A 542 -30.01 25.63 10.92
N ARG A 543 -29.93 26.80 10.25
CA ARG A 543 -31.06 27.70 9.99
C ARG A 543 -32.16 27.04 9.16
N ARG A 544 -31.77 26.25 8.15
CA ARG A 544 -32.70 25.46 7.33
C ARG A 544 -33.21 24.19 8.04
N ALA A 545 -32.73 23.90 9.25
CA ALA A 545 -33.00 22.67 9.98
C ALA A 545 -32.80 21.42 9.11
N HIS A 546 -31.72 21.40 8.31
CA HIS A 546 -31.51 20.33 7.34
C HIS A 546 -31.40 18.97 8.04
N PRO A 547 -32.16 17.93 7.63
CA PRO A 547 -32.29 16.68 8.37
C PRO A 547 -30.96 15.93 8.56
N GLN A 548 -30.02 16.09 7.62
CA GLN A 548 -28.69 15.47 7.67
C GLN A 548 -27.57 16.36 8.25
N ALA A 549 -27.90 17.56 8.77
CA ALA A 549 -26.88 18.48 9.32
C ALA A 549 -26.10 17.85 10.49
N ALA A 550 -26.80 17.12 11.38
CA ALA A 550 -26.17 16.43 12.50
C ALA A 550 -25.13 15.40 12.04
N HIS A 551 -25.43 14.60 11.01
CA HIS A 551 -24.50 13.62 10.44
C HIS A 551 -23.29 14.27 9.79
N LEU A 552 -23.50 15.37 9.09
CA LEU A 552 -22.39 16.15 8.53
C LEU A 552 -21.46 16.64 9.66
N VAL A 553 -22.01 17.19 10.74
CA VAL A 553 -21.20 17.63 11.89
C VAL A 553 -20.48 16.46 12.59
N GLU A 554 -21.12 15.30 12.75
CA GLU A 554 -20.45 14.09 13.23
C GLU A 554 -19.25 13.72 12.35
N GLY A 555 -19.44 13.76 11.03
CA GLY A 555 -18.43 13.47 10.02
C GLY A 555 -17.21 14.36 10.14
N MET A 556 -17.39 15.62 10.54
CA MET A 556 -16.28 16.55 10.77
C MET A 556 -15.34 16.10 11.90
N CYS A 557 -15.81 15.27 12.83
CA CYS A 557 -14.98 14.70 13.89
C CYS A 557 -14.18 13.47 13.44
N LEU A 558 -14.61 12.81 12.36
CA LEU A 558 -13.98 11.60 11.82
C LEU A 558 -12.86 11.96 10.85
N ALA A 559 -11.74 11.24 10.86
CA ALA A 559 -10.61 11.51 9.95
C ALA A 559 -10.83 10.80 8.61
N TYR A 560 -10.44 11.43 7.49
CA TYR A 560 -10.55 10.78 6.18
C TYR A 560 -9.45 9.75 6.01
N GLY A 561 -8.24 10.13 6.41
CA GLY A 561 -7.11 9.24 6.42
C GLY A 561 -7.29 8.15 7.46
N TYR A 562 -6.77 6.97 7.13
CA TYR A 562 -6.67 5.85 8.04
C TYR A 562 -5.98 6.28 9.36
N PRO A 563 -6.62 6.10 10.53
CA PRO A 563 -6.21 6.77 11.76
C PRO A 563 -5.01 6.11 12.44
N LEU A 564 -3.80 6.19 11.89
CA LEU A 564 -2.60 5.63 12.54
C LEU A 564 -2.41 6.20 13.95
N ALA A 565 -2.01 5.36 14.90
CA ALA A 565 -1.85 5.65 16.33
C ALA A 565 -0.94 6.86 16.57
N ARG A 566 0.16 6.98 15.81
CA ARG A 566 1.04 8.16 15.88
C ARG A 566 0.35 9.48 15.51
N GLU A 567 -0.74 9.42 14.74
CA GLU A 567 -1.49 10.58 14.24
C GLU A 567 -2.71 10.88 15.12
N THR A 568 -3.16 9.92 15.93
CA THR A 568 -4.37 10.00 16.75
C THR A 568 -4.46 11.29 17.54
N LYS A 569 -3.42 11.65 18.30
CA LYS A 569 -3.41 12.88 19.12
C LYS A 569 -3.65 14.15 18.29
N GLY A 570 -3.01 14.23 17.13
CA GLY A 570 -3.18 15.35 16.20
C GLY A 570 -4.58 15.37 15.58
N GLN A 571 -5.12 14.20 15.23
CA GLN A 571 -6.47 14.08 14.68
C GLN A 571 -7.53 14.46 15.72
N VAL A 572 -7.46 13.95 16.95
CA VAL A 572 -8.42 14.29 18.02
C VAL A 572 -8.39 15.78 18.36
N ARG A 573 -7.19 16.37 18.49
CA ARG A 573 -7.06 17.82 18.70
C ARG A 573 -7.68 18.65 17.58
N ARG A 574 -7.53 18.21 16.32
CA ARG A 574 -8.20 18.87 15.19
C ARG A 574 -9.72 18.78 15.30
N ALA A 575 -10.28 17.67 15.76
CA ALA A 575 -11.72 17.54 15.98
C ALA A 575 -12.20 18.44 17.13
N GLN A 576 -11.42 18.55 18.21
CA GLN A 576 -11.70 19.45 19.33
C GLN A 576 -11.69 20.92 18.90
N ALA A 577 -10.73 21.31 18.06
CA ALA A 577 -10.60 22.68 17.57
C ALA A 577 -11.79 23.15 16.72
N LEU A 578 -12.65 22.24 16.26
CA LEU A 578 -13.85 22.60 15.52
C LEU A 578 -14.96 23.17 16.42
N GLU A 579 -14.90 22.99 17.75
CA GLU A 579 -15.98 23.38 18.68
C GLU A 579 -16.48 24.81 18.45
N GLY A 580 -15.56 25.77 18.25
CA GLY A 580 -15.90 27.17 18.04
C GLY A 580 -16.51 27.50 16.67
N MET A 581 -16.54 26.55 15.73
CA MET A 581 -17.16 26.69 14.40
C MET A 581 -18.55 26.04 14.33
N ILE A 582 -18.94 25.27 15.34
CA ILE A 582 -20.20 24.52 15.33
C ILE A 582 -21.32 25.41 15.89
N PRO A 583 -22.43 25.61 15.14
CA PRO A 583 -23.61 26.29 15.66
C PRO A 583 -24.12 25.64 16.96
N GLY A 584 -24.67 26.44 17.87
CA GLY A 584 -25.12 25.96 19.17
C GLY A 584 -26.14 24.81 19.07
N GLU A 585 -27.02 24.89 18.07
CA GLU A 585 -28.07 23.91 17.76
C GLU A 585 -27.51 22.57 17.27
N LEU A 586 -26.26 22.53 16.79
CA LEU A 586 -25.58 21.34 16.29
C LEU A 586 -24.45 20.87 17.23
N ARG A 587 -24.27 21.53 18.38
CA ARG A 587 -23.22 21.20 19.35
C ARG A 587 -23.30 19.74 19.80
N TRP A 588 -24.48 19.24 20.12
CA TRP A 588 -24.70 17.85 20.55
C TRP A 588 -24.23 16.83 19.50
N ALA A 589 -24.40 17.13 18.20
CA ALA A 589 -23.95 16.28 17.11
C ALA A 589 -22.41 16.26 16.99
N TRP A 590 -21.75 17.40 17.24
CA TRP A 590 -20.29 17.47 17.33
C TRP A 590 -19.76 16.67 18.51
N VAL A 591 -20.36 16.82 19.70
CA VAL A 591 -19.99 16.03 20.89
C VAL A 591 -20.12 14.54 20.62
N ARG A 592 -21.24 14.11 20.00
CA ARG A 592 -21.45 12.72 19.61
C ARG A 592 -20.45 12.25 18.55
N GLY A 593 -20.11 13.10 17.57
CA GLY A 593 -19.07 12.84 16.58
C GLY A 593 -17.69 12.64 17.20
N LEU A 594 -17.32 13.50 18.15
CA LEU A 594 -16.07 13.38 18.92
C LEU A 594 -16.06 12.10 19.75
N GLY A 595 -17.19 11.77 20.38
CA GLY A 595 -17.39 10.49 21.06
C GLY A 595 -17.22 9.32 20.10
N SER A 596 -17.78 9.37 18.89
CA SER A 596 -17.64 8.33 17.88
C SER A 596 -16.19 8.12 17.44
N ALA A 597 -15.43 9.22 17.28
CA ALA A 597 -13.99 9.12 17.07
C ALA A 597 -13.29 8.42 18.25
N CYS A 598 -13.61 8.81 19.49
CA CYS A 598 -13.03 8.19 20.70
C CYS A 598 -13.40 6.71 20.87
N GLY A 599 -14.64 6.34 20.57
CA GLY A 599 -15.09 4.95 20.65
C GLY A 599 -14.35 4.03 19.67
N ARG A 600 -14.10 4.52 18.45
CA ARG A 600 -13.24 3.79 17.48
C ARG A 600 -11.84 3.60 18.03
N LEU A 601 -11.26 4.64 18.63
CA LEU A 601 -9.94 4.58 19.25
C LEU A 601 -9.87 3.57 20.40
N LEU A 602 -10.85 3.57 21.31
CA LEU A 602 -10.94 2.62 22.42
C LEU A 602 -11.08 1.17 21.92
N ALA A 603 -11.94 0.94 20.92
CA ALA A 603 -12.17 -0.40 20.37
C ALA A 603 -10.93 -1.04 19.74
N ARG A 604 -9.93 -0.25 19.32
CA ARG A 604 -8.64 -0.78 18.84
C ARG A 604 -7.75 -1.31 19.96
N GLY A 605 -7.95 -0.86 21.20
CA GLY A 605 -7.15 -1.25 22.35
C GLY A 605 -5.67 -0.82 22.29
N ILE A 606 -5.31 0.12 21.41
CA ILE A 606 -3.93 0.62 21.31
C ILE A 606 -3.67 1.59 22.46
N ALA A 607 -2.64 1.34 23.27
CA ALA A 607 -2.37 2.12 24.48
C ALA A 607 -2.27 3.64 24.24
N SER A 608 -1.60 4.08 23.16
CA SER A 608 -1.50 5.50 22.83
C SER A 608 -2.84 6.12 22.41
N ASP A 609 -3.75 5.34 21.86
CA ASP A 609 -5.10 5.79 21.53
C ASP A 609 -5.96 5.96 22.78
N VAL A 610 -5.92 4.96 23.67
CA VAL A 610 -6.62 5.00 24.96
C VAL A 610 -6.17 6.21 25.77
N ALA A 611 -4.87 6.45 25.87
CA ALA A 611 -4.32 7.61 26.56
C ALA A 611 -4.82 8.94 25.98
N VAL A 612 -4.95 9.05 24.66
CA VAL A 612 -5.53 10.25 24.02
C VAL A 612 -7.01 10.41 24.37
N VAL A 613 -7.78 9.33 24.44
CA VAL A 613 -9.19 9.40 24.84
C VAL A 613 -9.32 9.82 26.31
N GLU A 614 -8.50 9.27 27.21
CA GLU A 614 -8.43 9.66 28.62
C GLU A 614 -8.06 11.14 28.81
N GLU A 615 -7.22 11.71 27.94
CA GLU A 615 -6.94 13.16 27.92
C GLU A 615 -8.16 14.02 27.53
N VAL A 616 -9.09 13.46 26.75
CA VAL A 616 -10.28 14.15 26.22
C VAL A 616 -11.40 14.17 27.25
N LEU A 617 -11.69 13.03 27.90
CA LEU A 617 -12.86 12.85 28.76
C LEU A 617 -13.03 13.95 29.83
N PRO A 618 -11.98 14.37 30.59
CA PRO A 618 -12.12 15.40 31.62
C PRO A 618 -12.44 16.80 31.09
N ARG A 619 -12.20 17.06 29.80
CA ARG A 619 -12.42 18.37 29.17
C ARG A 619 -13.85 18.57 28.68
N ILE A 620 -14.64 17.51 28.64
CA ILE A 620 -16.03 17.58 28.18
C ILE A 620 -16.92 18.10 29.32
N LYS A 621 -17.74 19.11 29.00
CA LYS A 621 -18.66 19.73 29.96
C LYS A 621 -19.64 18.68 30.49
N PRO A 622 -20.07 18.75 31.76
CA PRO A 622 -21.00 17.77 32.33
C PRO A 622 -22.27 17.58 31.49
N VAL A 623 -22.86 18.66 30.96
CA VAL A 623 -24.05 18.63 30.09
C VAL A 623 -23.85 17.89 28.76
N ASP A 624 -22.60 17.81 28.30
CA ASP A 624 -22.24 17.17 27.03
C ASP A 624 -21.82 15.69 27.23
N ARG A 625 -21.72 15.19 28.47
CA ARG A 625 -21.14 13.86 28.75
C ARG A 625 -21.94 12.72 28.15
N ASP A 626 -23.26 12.73 28.30
CA ASP A 626 -24.10 11.63 27.80
C ASP A 626 -24.04 11.56 26.26
N GLY A 627 -24.02 12.72 25.59
CA GLY A 627 -23.81 12.78 24.14
C GLY A 627 -22.45 12.22 23.70
N LEU A 628 -21.40 12.46 24.48
CA LEU A 628 -20.06 11.93 24.23
C LEU A 628 -20.05 10.40 24.39
N TRP A 629 -20.62 9.87 25.47
CA TRP A 629 -20.64 8.43 25.74
C TRP A 629 -21.55 7.67 24.76
N ALA A 630 -22.68 8.25 24.36
CA ALA A 630 -23.46 7.75 23.23
C ALA A 630 -22.63 7.73 21.94
N GLY A 631 -21.84 8.79 21.70
CA GLY A 631 -20.84 8.78 20.62
C GLY A 631 -19.85 7.62 20.75
N ILE A 632 -19.27 7.38 21.92
CA ILE A 632 -18.32 6.30 22.17
C ILE A 632 -18.94 4.94 21.84
N GLY A 633 -20.16 4.66 22.33
CA GLY A 633 -20.89 3.44 21.98
C GLY A 633 -21.05 3.25 20.47
N ARG A 634 -21.42 4.32 19.75
CA ARG A 634 -21.50 4.30 18.28
C ARG A 634 -20.14 3.98 17.64
N GLY A 635 -19.08 4.63 18.10
CA GLY A 635 -17.72 4.43 17.60
C GLY A 635 -17.24 2.99 17.74
N VAL A 636 -17.50 2.38 18.90
CA VAL A 636 -17.14 0.98 19.19
C VAL A 636 -17.87 0.02 18.24
N VAL A 637 -19.17 0.21 18.01
CA VAL A 637 -19.92 -0.60 17.03
C VAL A 637 -19.33 -0.49 15.62
N PHE A 638 -19.02 0.73 15.16
CA PHE A 638 -18.44 0.90 13.83
C PHE A 638 -17.04 0.28 13.69
N GLU A 639 -16.24 0.26 14.75
CA GLU A 639 -14.87 -0.27 14.74
C GLU A 639 -14.79 -1.78 14.96
N LEU A 640 -15.74 -2.38 15.70
CA LEU A 640 -15.80 -3.83 15.86
C LEU A 640 -16.64 -4.50 14.77
N GLY A 641 -17.62 -3.79 14.21
CA GLY A 641 -18.51 -4.33 13.18
C GLY A 641 -19.17 -5.62 13.67
N GLU A 642 -19.00 -6.71 12.92
CA GLU A 642 -19.58 -8.01 13.25
C GLU A 642 -19.07 -8.61 14.57
N ALA A 643 -17.86 -8.23 15.01
CA ALA A 643 -17.25 -8.71 16.25
C ALA A 643 -17.74 -7.95 17.50
N TRP A 644 -18.67 -7.00 17.34
CA TRP A 644 -19.21 -6.24 18.45
C TRP A 644 -20.06 -7.10 19.37
N THR A 645 -19.94 -6.89 20.68
CA THR A 645 -20.85 -7.43 21.71
C THR A 645 -21.14 -6.35 22.77
N PRO A 646 -22.26 -6.44 23.52
CA PRO A 646 -22.51 -5.54 24.63
C PRO A 646 -21.41 -5.60 25.69
N ALA A 647 -20.90 -6.80 26.00
CA ALA A 647 -19.83 -6.98 26.99
C ALA A 647 -18.56 -6.22 26.61
N ALA A 648 -18.12 -6.32 25.35
CA ALA A 648 -16.94 -5.61 24.86
C ALA A 648 -17.08 -4.07 24.99
N LEU A 649 -18.28 -3.53 24.84
CA LEU A 649 -18.53 -2.11 25.08
C LEU A 649 -18.48 -1.77 26.57
N LEU A 650 -19.13 -2.56 27.41
CA LEU A 650 -19.24 -2.28 28.85
C LEU A 650 -17.89 -2.35 29.57
N GLU A 651 -16.94 -3.15 29.06
CA GLU A 651 -15.55 -3.19 29.55
C GLU A 651 -14.78 -1.88 29.28
N LEU A 652 -15.15 -1.15 28.23
CA LEU A 652 -14.49 0.10 27.82
C LEU A 652 -15.12 1.35 28.44
N VAL A 653 -16.28 1.21 29.10
CA VAL A 653 -17.11 2.34 29.56
C VAL A 653 -17.31 2.27 31.07
N PRO A 654 -17.16 3.39 31.81
CA PRO A 654 -17.48 3.43 33.24
C PRO A 654 -18.94 3.05 33.55
N PRO A 655 -19.23 2.34 34.65
CA PRO A 655 -20.57 1.87 34.98
C PRO A 655 -21.67 2.93 34.96
N ASN A 656 -21.37 4.14 35.44
CA ASN A 656 -22.31 5.26 35.47
C ASN A 656 -22.60 5.88 34.09
N GLN A 657 -21.95 5.38 33.03
CA GLN A 657 -22.09 5.84 31.64
C GLN A 657 -22.56 4.71 30.70
N HIS A 658 -22.80 3.51 31.24
CA HIS A 658 -23.23 2.33 30.48
C HIS A 658 -24.49 2.60 29.67
N THR A 659 -25.52 3.22 30.26
CA THR A 659 -26.78 3.51 29.57
C THR A 659 -26.57 4.40 28.35
N ALA A 660 -25.89 5.54 28.50
CA ALA A 660 -25.64 6.46 27.39
C ALA A 660 -24.86 5.77 26.25
N ALA A 661 -23.81 5.02 26.59
CA ALA A 661 -23.04 4.27 25.61
C ALA A 661 -23.85 3.17 24.91
N LEU A 662 -24.69 2.42 25.63
CA LEU A 662 -25.55 1.39 25.05
C LEU A 662 -26.62 1.99 24.13
N VAL A 663 -27.23 3.12 24.50
CA VAL A 663 -28.15 3.85 23.60
C VAL A 663 -27.43 4.27 22.31
N GLY A 664 -26.21 4.79 22.44
CA GLY A 664 -25.35 5.04 21.29
C GLY A 664 -25.11 3.82 20.43
N ALA A 665 -24.72 2.70 21.04
CA ALA A 665 -24.46 1.45 20.34
C ALA A 665 -25.71 0.94 19.61
N GLY A 666 -26.88 0.95 20.24
CA GLY A 666 -28.15 0.55 19.63
C GLY A 666 -28.47 1.34 18.35
N SER A 667 -28.26 2.66 18.41
CA SER A 667 -28.41 3.56 17.26
C SER A 667 -27.43 3.22 16.13
N ALA A 668 -26.16 2.91 16.45
CA ALA A 668 -25.20 2.48 15.44
C ALA A 668 -25.46 1.08 14.88
N LEU A 669 -26.02 0.15 15.65
CA LEU A 669 -26.37 -1.19 15.16
C LEU A 669 -27.42 -1.12 14.05
N GLY A 670 -28.45 -0.28 14.23
CA GLY A 670 -29.47 -0.05 13.19
C GLY A 670 -28.87 0.51 11.91
N GLU A 671 -27.91 1.43 12.02
CA GLU A 671 -27.19 1.95 10.86
C GLU A 671 -26.31 0.88 10.20
N VAL A 672 -25.48 0.19 10.97
CA VAL A 672 -24.48 -0.77 10.44
C VAL A 672 -25.15 -2.01 9.84
N PHE A 673 -26.12 -2.60 10.52
CA PHE A 673 -26.69 -3.89 10.14
C PHE A 673 -28.07 -3.78 9.47
N GLY A 674 -28.70 -2.61 9.52
CA GLY A 674 -30.13 -2.47 9.25
C GLY A 674 -30.96 -2.87 10.47
N GLU A 675 -32.14 -2.26 10.62
CA GLU A 675 -32.97 -2.42 11.82
C GLU A 675 -33.35 -3.88 12.10
N ALA A 676 -33.78 -4.62 11.07
CA ALA A 676 -34.23 -5.99 11.22
C ALA A 676 -33.11 -6.91 11.77
N LEU A 677 -31.94 -6.88 11.14
CA LEU A 677 -30.78 -7.68 11.55
C LEU A 677 -30.22 -7.21 12.90
N ALA A 678 -30.26 -5.90 13.19
CA ALA A 678 -29.90 -5.38 14.50
C ALA A 678 -30.81 -5.94 15.61
N ARG A 679 -32.14 -5.96 15.40
CA ARG A 679 -33.08 -6.55 16.37
C ARG A 679 -32.87 -8.05 16.54
N GLU A 680 -32.59 -8.77 15.45
CA GLU A 680 -32.29 -10.20 15.51
C GLU A 680 -31.03 -10.47 16.35
N ARG A 681 -29.94 -9.73 16.10
CA ARG A 681 -28.70 -9.83 16.88
C ARG A 681 -28.93 -9.50 18.36
N LEU A 682 -29.67 -8.44 18.65
CA LEU A 682 -29.98 -8.05 20.03
C LEU A 682 -30.78 -9.10 20.78
N ARG A 683 -31.66 -9.85 20.10
CA ARG A 683 -32.42 -10.97 20.70
C ARG A 683 -31.57 -12.22 20.92
N ALA A 684 -30.56 -12.43 20.08
CA ALA A 684 -29.67 -13.59 20.17
C ALA A 684 -28.61 -13.42 21.26
N GLU A 685 -28.23 -12.19 21.60
CA GLU A 685 -27.24 -11.87 22.63
C GLU A 685 -27.82 -12.03 24.05
N PRO A 686 -27.25 -12.91 24.90
CA PRO A 686 -27.67 -13.02 26.30
C PRO A 686 -27.21 -11.77 27.07
N ALA A 687 -28.09 -10.77 27.17
CA ALA A 687 -27.85 -9.53 27.89
C ALA A 687 -28.80 -9.36 29.07
N ALA A 688 -28.37 -8.61 30.10
CA ALA A 688 -29.28 -8.20 31.18
C ALA A 688 -30.41 -7.32 30.61
N THR A 689 -31.61 -7.39 31.21
CA THR A 689 -32.80 -6.66 30.74
C THR A 689 -32.54 -5.17 30.52
N ASN A 690 -31.85 -4.51 31.46
CA ASN A 690 -31.50 -3.08 31.33
C ASN A 690 -30.60 -2.78 30.12
N THR A 691 -29.67 -3.69 29.81
CA THR A 691 -28.77 -3.58 28.66
C THR A 691 -29.58 -3.65 27.36
N GLN A 692 -30.50 -4.62 27.27
CA GLN A 692 -31.36 -4.78 26.10
C GLN A 692 -32.29 -3.57 25.92
N THR A 693 -32.91 -3.07 27.00
CA THR A 693 -33.76 -1.88 26.94
C THR A 693 -33.01 -0.65 26.43
N ALA A 694 -31.78 -0.41 26.89
CA ALA A 694 -30.98 0.72 26.41
C ALA A 694 -30.60 0.59 24.92
N LEU A 695 -30.24 -0.62 24.46
CA LEU A 695 -29.94 -0.89 23.05
C LEU A 695 -31.19 -0.71 22.17
N GLU A 696 -32.35 -1.21 22.61
CA GLU A 696 -33.63 -1.05 21.91
C GLU A 696 -34.09 0.41 21.87
N GLN A 697 -33.88 1.16 22.96
CA GLN A 697 -34.13 2.61 23.00
C GLN A 697 -33.27 3.32 21.96
N GLY A 698 -31.97 3.03 21.90
CA GLY A 698 -31.06 3.60 20.90
C GLY A 698 -31.47 3.28 19.47
N LEU A 699 -31.87 2.03 19.23
CA LEU A 699 -32.34 1.58 17.93
C LEU A 699 -33.63 2.30 17.51
N ALA A 700 -34.57 2.49 18.44
CA ALA A 700 -35.85 3.15 18.19
C ALA A 700 -35.73 4.67 18.05
N SER A 701 -34.89 5.31 18.88
CA SER A 701 -34.68 6.76 18.84
C SER A 701 -33.98 7.23 17.57
N GLY A 702 -33.28 6.32 16.89
CA GLY A 702 -32.41 6.65 15.78
C GLY A 702 -31.44 7.76 16.18
N LEU A 703 -31.56 8.91 15.53
CA LEU A 703 -30.64 10.04 15.64
C LEU A 703 -31.24 11.28 16.27
N ALA A 704 -32.49 11.19 16.75
CA ALA A 704 -33.10 12.28 17.51
C ALA A 704 -32.16 12.71 18.65
N PRO A 705 -32.08 14.01 18.98
CA PRO A 705 -31.33 14.44 20.14
C PRO A 705 -31.79 13.62 21.34
N LEU A 706 -30.84 13.10 22.12
CA LEU A 706 -31.16 12.53 23.43
C LEU A 706 -31.65 13.72 24.25
N VAL A 707 -32.97 13.92 24.28
CA VAL A 707 -33.59 14.94 25.11
C VAL A 707 -33.30 14.53 26.55
N PRO A 708 -32.63 15.36 27.36
CA PRO A 708 -32.38 15.05 28.76
C PRO A 708 -33.67 14.85 29.55
#